data_AF-A0A218WZ60-F1
#
_entry.id   AF-A0A218WZ60-F1
#
_cell.length_a   1.000
_cell.length_b   1.000
_cell.length_c   1.000
_cell.angle_alpha   90.00
_cell.angle_beta   90.00
_cell.angle_gamma   90.00
#
_symmetry.space_group_name_H-M   'P 1'
#
loop_
_entity.id
_entity.type
_entity.pdbx_description
1 polymer ?
#
loop_
_entity_poly.entity_id
_entity_poly.type
_entity_poly.pdbx_seq_one_letter_code
_entity_poly.pdbx_strand_id
1 'polypeptide(L)'
;MSVVGFDFGNESCVVAVARQRGIDVVLNDESKRETPAIVCFGEKQRFIGTAGAASTMMNPVNSISQIKRLIGRQFSDPELQRDLKSFPCLVTEGPDGYPLIHVRYLGESKTFTPTQVLGMLFSDLKGIAEKNLKAAVVDCCIGIPVYFTDLQRRAVLDAATIVGLHPLQLIHETTATALAYGIYKSDLPENDQLNVAFIDIGHSSLQVCIAGFKKGQLKILAHSYDRNLGGRDFDEVLFQHFAAKFKEEYKIDVFQSARACLRLRAGCEKLKKILSANPEAPLHVECLMDDKDVRGFIKREDFERISAPILERVKRPLEKALADAALSVENVHMVEVVGSGSRVPAVGKILTEFFGKELRHTMNASECVAKGCALQCAILSPTFKVRDFQVNESFPFSIGLTWKAADSPNGGAEGQQGTVVFPKGNRIPSVKALTFFRSNTFTVDVHYADVGDSPYPAKISTYTIGPFHCTKGERGKVKLKVRLNLHGIVSIESAALLEEEEVEVPVTEHSVNEGDEMDTDEASAGPTPSSSHDAGADASGVENRAPESGDKTAHMDINTNAPKKNVKKINIPVAEFISGGLLPLDLQKAVEKEFEMALQDRIMEETKDKKNAVEAYVYDMRNKLNDKYYEFVTNSEREDFINKLQDVEDWLYDEGEDETKGVYVSKLEELKKRGDPVEVRYKEHMERGTVMSQLIYCINSYREAAMSNDPKFDHIDMAEKHKVLNECMQAEVWLREKKQQQDSLPKHANPVLLSAEMTKKAEALDRFCRPIMTKPKPKPAKPATPEVPPSSPSHGEHQYQGGNSGPKANSNNNPPAPEAYEESMDSDKSDAPSSVRWGGAPYASPSVKASLQEDCGSGEEGSLRRGGSKRKRELAAVGCADSYQRISRGEPSDPHRNPSTCE
;
A
#
# COMPACT_ATOMS: atom_id res chain seq x y z
N MET A 1 11.09 -8.12 -1.01
CA MET A 1 9.66 -8.27 -1.31
C MET A 1 8.92 -7.11 -0.66
N SER A 2 8.03 -6.46 -1.39
CA SER A 2 7.11 -5.46 -0.85
C SER A 2 5.91 -6.16 -0.21
N VAL A 3 5.36 -5.62 0.87
CA VAL A 3 4.06 -6.04 1.40
C VAL A 3 3.13 -4.83 1.32
N VAL A 4 2.16 -4.90 0.41
CA VAL A 4 1.27 -3.79 0.06
C VAL A 4 -0.17 -4.25 -0.02
N GLY A 5 -1.08 -3.47 0.56
CA GLY A 5 -2.52 -3.64 0.48
C GLY A 5 -3.16 -2.47 -0.24
N PHE A 6 -3.96 -2.77 -1.26
CA PHE A 6 -4.70 -1.76 -2.02
C PHE A 6 -6.21 -1.90 -1.77
N ASP A 7 -6.83 -0.82 -1.31
CA ASP A 7 -8.26 -0.58 -1.52
C ASP A 7 -8.42 0.36 -2.72
N PHE A 8 -9.27 0.00 -3.67
CA PHE A 8 -9.60 0.81 -4.85
C PHE A 8 -11.08 1.23 -4.85
N GLY A 9 -11.52 1.87 -3.77
CA GLY A 9 -12.91 2.32 -3.57
C GLY A 9 -13.46 3.16 -4.72
N ASN A 10 -14.79 3.26 -4.78
CA ASN A 10 -15.51 3.88 -5.91
C ASN A 10 -15.43 5.44 -5.91
N GLU A 11 -14.97 6.05 -4.83
CA GLU A 11 -14.77 7.50 -4.63
C GLU A 11 -13.28 7.80 -4.42
N SER A 12 -12.64 7.00 -3.56
CA SER A 12 -11.24 7.09 -3.18
C SER A 12 -10.59 5.70 -3.05
N CYS A 13 -9.30 5.65 -3.31
CA CYS A 13 -8.39 4.53 -3.09
C CYS A 13 -7.52 4.79 -1.85
N VAL A 14 -7.06 3.73 -1.20
CA VAL A 14 -6.17 3.79 -0.02
C VAL A 14 -5.06 2.73 -0.15
N VAL A 15 -3.83 3.13 0.16
CA VAL A 15 -2.62 2.29 0.10
C VAL A 15 -2.11 2.03 1.52
N ALA A 16 -1.90 0.77 1.88
CA ALA A 16 -1.25 0.38 3.13
C ALA A 16 -0.01 -0.49 2.88
N VAL A 17 1.00 -0.38 3.75
CA VAL A 17 2.28 -1.09 3.62
C VAL A 17 2.76 -1.63 4.97
N ALA A 18 3.54 -2.72 4.96
CA ALA A 18 4.21 -3.18 6.17
C ALA A 18 5.46 -2.35 6.50
N ARG A 19 5.55 -1.85 7.73
CA ARG A 19 6.66 -1.00 8.21
C ARG A 19 6.81 -1.16 9.73
N GLN A 20 8.05 -1.14 10.24
CA GLN A 20 8.37 -1.10 11.69
C GLN A 20 7.59 -2.11 12.57
N ARG A 21 7.41 -3.35 12.07
CA ARG A 21 6.61 -4.44 12.72
C ARG A 21 5.09 -4.19 12.80
N GLY A 22 4.57 -3.19 12.09
CA GLY A 22 3.14 -2.90 11.94
C GLY A 22 2.73 -2.69 10.48
N ILE A 23 1.52 -2.15 10.29
CA ILE A 23 0.93 -1.80 8.98
C ILE A 23 0.53 -0.33 8.99
N ASP A 24 1.15 0.47 8.13
CA ASP A 24 0.91 1.90 7.99
C ASP A 24 0.10 2.20 6.73
N VAL A 25 -0.76 3.23 6.78
CA VAL A 25 -1.39 3.80 5.58
C VAL A 25 -0.50 4.91 5.04
N VAL A 26 -0.18 4.80 3.75
CA VAL A 26 0.70 5.69 3.00
C VAL A 26 -0.01 7.01 2.70
N LEU A 27 0.77 8.09 2.61
CA LEU A 27 0.30 9.39 2.14
C LEU A 27 0.62 9.56 0.65
N ASN A 28 -0.31 10.15 -0.11
CA ASN A 28 -0.08 10.60 -1.47
C ASN A 28 0.69 11.94 -1.51
N ASP A 29 0.94 12.47 -2.71
CA ASP A 29 1.77 13.68 -2.90
C ASP A 29 1.16 14.96 -2.27
N GLU A 30 -0.15 15.00 -2.00
CA GLU A 30 -0.80 16.07 -1.20
C GLU A 30 -0.82 15.78 0.31
N SER A 31 -0.04 14.81 0.79
CA SER A 31 -0.01 14.34 2.18
C SER A 31 -1.35 13.77 2.71
N LYS A 32 -2.25 13.33 1.81
CA LYS A 32 -3.56 12.75 2.17
C LYS A 32 -3.48 11.21 2.21
N ARG A 33 -4.30 10.59 3.08
CA ARG A 33 -4.45 9.12 3.19
C ARG A 33 -5.39 8.50 2.15
N GLU A 34 -6.26 9.32 1.57
CA GLU A 34 -7.22 8.92 0.53
C GLU A 34 -6.81 9.59 -0.78
N THR A 35 -6.67 8.81 -1.85
CA THR A 35 -6.41 9.31 -3.21
C THR A 35 -7.69 9.16 -4.05
N PRO A 36 -8.23 10.21 -4.70
CA PRO A 36 -9.44 10.10 -5.51
C PRO A 36 -9.37 9.03 -6.60
N ALA A 37 -10.43 8.22 -6.76
CA ALA A 37 -10.48 7.10 -7.71
C ALA A 37 -10.85 7.58 -9.14
N ILE A 38 -9.96 8.35 -9.75
CA ILE A 38 -10.22 9.09 -11.00
C ILE A 38 -9.01 9.17 -11.95
N VAL A 39 -9.28 9.17 -13.25
CA VAL A 39 -8.30 9.35 -14.34
C VAL A 39 -8.83 10.42 -15.30
N CYS A 40 -8.10 11.53 -15.45
CA CYS A 40 -8.39 12.60 -16.38
C CYS A 40 -7.38 12.60 -17.53
N PHE A 41 -7.83 12.54 -18.78
CA PHE A 41 -6.96 12.58 -19.96
C PHE A 41 -6.79 14.01 -20.46
N GLY A 42 -5.55 14.51 -20.47
CA GLY A 42 -5.19 15.84 -20.94
C GLY A 42 -4.57 15.86 -22.34
N GLU A 43 -4.16 17.06 -22.76
CA GLU A 43 -3.59 17.29 -24.09
C GLU A 43 -2.12 16.90 -24.22
N LYS A 44 -1.41 16.70 -23.09
CA LYS A 44 0.03 16.35 -23.04
C LYS A 44 0.36 15.16 -22.15
N GLN A 45 -0.47 14.89 -21.14
CA GLN A 45 -0.32 13.81 -20.17
C GLN A 45 -1.67 13.41 -19.58
N ARG A 46 -1.71 12.31 -18.83
CA ARG A 46 -2.81 11.94 -17.95
C ARG A 46 -2.64 12.61 -16.58
N PHE A 47 -3.75 12.89 -15.92
CA PHE A 47 -3.80 13.34 -14.54
C PHE A 47 -4.58 12.28 -13.75
N ILE A 48 -3.87 11.53 -12.91
CA ILE A 48 -4.43 10.40 -12.15
C ILE A 48 -4.60 10.84 -10.69
N GLY A 49 -5.50 10.18 -9.96
CA GLY A 49 -5.63 10.36 -8.53
C GLY A 49 -6.02 11.79 -8.16
N THR A 50 -5.24 12.39 -7.26
CA THR A 50 -5.46 13.76 -6.77
C THR A 50 -5.35 14.81 -7.88
N ALA A 51 -4.39 14.66 -8.80
CA ALA A 51 -4.25 15.55 -9.94
C ALA A 51 -5.47 15.45 -10.89
N GLY A 52 -5.95 14.22 -11.12
CA GLY A 52 -7.16 13.99 -11.92
C GLY A 52 -8.40 14.66 -11.34
N ALA A 53 -8.57 14.59 -10.01
CA ALA A 53 -9.66 15.27 -9.31
C ALA A 53 -9.61 16.80 -9.47
N ALA A 54 -8.42 17.41 -9.42
CA ALA A 54 -8.25 18.84 -9.66
C ALA A 54 -8.66 19.25 -11.08
N SER A 55 -8.24 18.48 -12.10
CA SER A 55 -8.56 18.76 -13.52
C SER A 55 -10.05 18.54 -13.88
N THR A 56 -10.77 17.72 -13.12
CA THR A 56 -12.13 17.23 -13.48
C THR A 56 -13.17 18.33 -13.69
N MET A 57 -13.09 19.44 -12.96
CA MET A 57 -14.04 20.56 -13.07
C MET A 57 -13.82 21.45 -14.32
N MET A 58 -12.69 21.27 -15.01
CA MET A 58 -12.38 21.92 -16.30
C MET A 58 -12.54 20.94 -17.47
N ASN A 59 -12.18 19.67 -17.27
CA ASN A 59 -12.15 18.65 -18.33
C ASN A 59 -13.08 17.44 -18.04
N PRO A 60 -14.39 17.66 -17.87
CA PRO A 60 -15.29 16.66 -17.28
C PRO A 60 -15.51 15.43 -18.17
N VAL A 61 -15.65 15.62 -19.49
CA VAL A 61 -15.93 14.54 -20.44
C VAL A 61 -14.78 13.54 -20.61
N ASN A 62 -13.55 13.98 -20.28
CA ASN A 62 -12.34 13.14 -20.31
C ASN A 62 -11.90 12.71 -18.89
N SER A 63 -12.76 12.87 -17.88
CA SER A 63 -12.48 12.53 -16.48
C SER A 63 -13.31 11.33 -16.03
N ILE A 64 -12.67 10.16 -15.97
CA ILE A 64 -13.31 8.86 -15.71
C ILE A 64 -13.13 8.52 -14.23
N SER A 65 -14.24 8.38 -13.52
CA SER A 65 -14.31 7.98 -12.11
C SER A 65 -15.20 6.73 -11.95
N GLN A 66 -15.32 6.22 -10.72
CA GLN A 66 -16.26 5.14 -10.39
C GLN A 66 -16.02 3.83 -11.18
N ILE A 67 -14.76 3.49 -11.48
CA ILE A 67 -14.42 2.37 -12.38
C ILE A 67 -14.97 1.00 -11.93
N LYS A 68 -15.18 0.82 -10.61
CA LYS A 68 -15.87 -0.35 -10.00
C LYS A 68 -17.30 -0.57 -10.55
N ARG A 69 -17.93 0.44 -11.18
CA ARG A 69 -19.25 0.33 -11.83
C ARG A 69 -19.19 -0.26 -13.25
N LEU A 70 -18.05 -0.10 -13.93
CA LEU A 70 -17.85 -0.41 -15.35
C LEU A 70 -17.16 -1.76 -15.56
N ILE A 71 -16.25 -2.14 -14.67
CA ILE A 71 -15.37 -3.30 -14.88
C ILE A 71 -16.14 -4.63 -14.91
N GLY A 72 -15.82 -5.48 -15.89
CA GLY A 72 -16.35 -6.84 -16.05
C GLY A 72 -17.89 -6.94 -16.23
N ARG A 73 -18.55 -5.86 -16.68
CA ARG A 73 -19.99 -5.85 -17.03
C ARG A 73 -20.18 -5.74 -18.53
N GLN A 74 -21.15 -6.46 -19.09
CA GLN A 74 -21.59 -6.26 -20.48
C GLN A 74 -22.23 -4.88 -20.64
N PHE A 75 -22.09 -4.25 -21.82
CA PHE A 75 -22.66 -2.94 -22.08
C PHE A 75 -24.19 -2.93 -21.95
N SER A 76 -24.84 -4.02 -22.33
CA SER A 76 -26.28 -4.25 -22.26
C SER A 76 -26.86 -4.38 -20.83
N ASP A 77 -26.03 -4.44 -19.80
CA ASP A 77 -26.46 -4.61 -18.40
C ASP A 77 -27.39 -3.45 -17.95
N PRO A 78 -28.64 -3.74 -17.52
CA PRO A 78 -29.61 -2.69 -17.17
C PRO A 78 -29.19 -1.79 -16.00
N GLU A 79 -28.32 -2.25 -15.10
CA GLU A 79 -27.76 -1.40 -14.03
C GLU A 79 -26.65 -0.50 -14.57
N LEU A 80 -25.79 -1.00 -15.47
CA LEU A 80 -24.78 -0.18 -16.13
C LEU A 80 -25.45 0.91 -16.97
N GLN A 81 -26.50 0.58 -17.71
CA GLN A 81 -27.32 1.54 -18.48
C GLN A 81 -28.07 2.56 -17.59
N ARG A 82 -28.13 2.36 -16.27
CA ARG A 82 -28.54 3.42 -15.31
C ARG A 82 -27.34 4.25 -14.85
N ASP A 83 -26.22 3.62 -14.55
CA ASP A 83 -24.98 4.31 -14.16
C ASP A 83 -24.46 5.28 -15.23
N LEU A 84 -24.42 4.86 -16.50
CA LEU A 84 -23.94 5.67 -17.63
C LEU A 84 -24.67 7.01 -17.78
N LYS A 85 -25.96 7.08 -17.42
CA LYS A 85 -26.75 8.34 -17.46
C LYS A 85 -26.26 9.41 -16.47
N SER A 86 -25.43 9.03 -15.50
CA SER A 86 -24.81 9.95 -14.53
C SER A 86 -23.38 10.35 -14.88
N PHE A 87 -22.76 9.69 -15.88
CA PHE A 87 -21.34 9.87 -16.22
C PHE A 87 -21.15 10.94 -17.31
N PRO A 88 -20.18 11.88 -17.17
CA PRO A 88 -19.87 12.85 -18.21
C PRO A 88 -19.19 12.30 -19.47
N CYS A 89 -18.50 11.15 -19.36
CA CYS A 89 -17.75 10.55 -20.45
C CYS A 89 -18.62 9.69 -21.36
N LEU A 90 -18.31 9.69 -22.66
CA LEU A 90 -19.00 8.83 -23.63
C LEU A 90 -18.53 7.38 -23.46
N VAL A 91 -19.49 6.46 -23.29
CA VAL A 91 -19.26 5.01 -23.27
C VAL A 91 -20.18 4.36 -24.30
N THR A 92 -19.62 3.49 -25.14
CA THR A 92 -20.37 2.73 -26.15
C THR A 92 -20.18 1.23 -25.96
N GLU A 93 -20.97 0.42 -26.65
CA GLU A 93 -20.69 -1.00 -26.83
C GLU A 93 -19.41 -1.18 -27.67
N GLY A 94 -18.58 -2.15 -27.28
CA GLY A 94 -17.44 -2.65 -28.06
C GLY A 94 -17.82 -3.84 -28.94
N PRO A 95 -16.92 -4.28 -29.84
CA PRO A 95 -17.15 -5.43 -30.72
C PRO A 95 -17.27 -6.77 -29.98
N ASP A 96 -16.96 -6.78 -28.68
CA ASP A 96 -17.04 -7.89 -27.73
C ASP A 96 -18.31 -7.85 -26.84
N GLY A 97 -19.13 -6.79 -26.94
CA GLY A 97 -20.30 -6.56 -26.08
C GLY A 97 -19.96 -5.90 -24.73
N TYR A 98 -18.73 -5.42 -24.52
CA TYR A 98 -18.29 -4.77 -23.29
C TYR A 98 -18.13 -3.25 -23.49
N PRO A 99 -18.22 -2.43 -22.44
CA PRO A 99 -18.14 -0.97 -22.56
C PRO A 99 -16.76 -0.50 -23.04
N LEU A 100 -16.73 0.31 -24.10
CA LEU A 100 -15.57 1.11 -24.51
C LEU A 100 -15.75 2.56 -24.08
N ILE A 101 -14.76 3.10 -23.38
CA ILE A 101 -14.75 4.47 -22.86
C ILE A 101 -14.00 5.36 -23.87
N HIS A 102 -14.63 6.45 -24.30
CA HIS A 102 -14.08 7.38 -25.28
C HIS A 102 -13.56 8.64 -24.60
N VAL A 103 -12.33 9.05 -24.93
CA VAL A 103 -11.67 10.24 -24.40
C VAL A 103 -10.86 10.95 -25.48
N ARG A 104 -10.60 12.25 -25.28
CA ARG A 104 -9.56 12.98 -25.99
C ARG A 104 -8.26 12.92 -25.18
N TYR A 105 -7.18 12.45 -25.80
CA TYR A 105 -5.86 12.32 -25.18
C TYR A 105 -4.79 12.58 -26.23
N LEU A 106 -3.80 13.43 -25.91
CA LEU A 106 -2.77 13.90 -26.84
C LEU A 106 -3.37 14.49 -28.13
N GLY A 107 -4.41 15.30 -27.99
CA GLY A 107 -5.17 15.93 -29.10
C GLY A 107 -6.09 14.99 -29.88
N GLU A 108 -5.83 13.69 -29.87
CA GLU A 108 -6.58 12.65 -30.60
C GLU A 108 -7.75 12.06 -29.81
N SER A 109 -8.72 11.46 -30.51
CA SER A 109 -9.74 10.60 -29.90
C SER A 109 -9.18 9.19 -29.68
N LYS A 110 -9.22 8.70 -28.43
CA LYS A 110 -8.76 7.37 -28.04
C LYS A 110 -9.89 6.61 -27.32
N THR A 111 -9.87 5.29 -27.45
CA THR A 111 -10.72 4.37 -26.66
C THR A 111 -9.90 3.57 -25.65
N PHE A 112 -10.54 3.22 -24.54
CA PHE A 112 -10.00 2.37 -23.48
C PHE A 112 -11.06 1.43 -22.91
N THR A 113 -10.67 0.23 -22.49
CA THR A 113 -11.52 -0.66 -21.70
C THR A 113 -11.51 -0.25 -20.22
N PRO A 114 -12.52 -0.60 -19.40
CA PRO A 114 -12.49 -0.33 -17.96
C PRO A 114 -11.31 -0.99 -17.25
N THR A 115 -10.87 -2.16 -17.74
CA THR A 115 -9.67 -2.87 -17.29
C THR A 115 -8.41 -2.04 -17.48
N GLN A 116 -8.25 -1.40 -18.65
CA GLN A 116 -7.13 -0.48 -18.90
C GLN A 116 -7.16 0.72 -17.96
N VAL A 117 -8.33 1.35 -17.76
CA VAL A 117 -8.46 2.52 -16.85
C VAL A 117 -8.21 2.15 -15.38
N LEU A 118 -8.63 0.95 -14.93
CA LEU A 118 -8.24 0.45 -13.61
C LEU A 118 -6.72 0.20 -13.51
N GLY A 119 -6.09 -0.27 -14.59
CA GLY A 119 -4.64 -0.35 -14.69
C GLY A 119 -3.97 0.99 -14.43
N MET A 120 -4.45 2.09 -15.04
CA MET A 120 -3.91 3.45 -14.80
C MET A 120 -4.01 3.86 -13.33
N LEU A 121 -5.12 3.53 -12.64
CA LEU A 121 -5.27 3.78 -11.20
C LEU A 121 -4.28 2.94 -10.38
N PHE A 122 -4.09 1.66 -10.71
CA PHE A 122 -3.06 0.83 -10.06
C PHE A 122 -1.64 1.32 -10.36
N SER A 123 -1.40 1.98 -11.49
CA SER A 123 -0.14 2.65 -11.86
C SER A 123 0.21 3.75 -10.83
N ASP A 124 -0.78 4.59 -10.49
CA ASP A 124 -0.66 5.63 -9.46
C ASP A 124 -0.51 5.05 -8.04
N LEU A 125 -1.36 4.08 -7.65
CA LEU A 125 -1.26 3.46 -6.32
C LEU A 125 0.08 2.72 -6.11
N LYS A 126 0.61 2.09 -7.15
CA LYS A 126 1.96 1.51 -7.18
C LYS A 126 3.00 2.60 -7.00
N GLY A 127 2.94 3.68 -7.77
CA GLY A 127 3.85 4.83 -7.65
C GLY A 127 3.87 5.44 -6.24
N ILE A 128 2.71 5.60 -5.60
CA ILE A 128 2.56 6.05 -4.20
C ILE A 128 3.26 5.08 -3.22
N ALA A 129 3.08 3.76 -3.40
CA ALA A 129 3.74 2.76 -2.57
C ALA A 129 5.27 2.73 -2.79
N GLU A 130 5.74 2.79 -4.03
CA GLU A 130 7.16 2.79 -4.41
C GLU A 130 7.89 4.04 -3.90
N LYS A 131 7.29 5.24 -4.07
CA LYS A 131 7.78 6.50 -3.48
C LYS A 131 7.98 6.39 -1.96
N ASN A 132 7.03 5.79 -1.26
CA ASN A 132 7.05 5.72 0.21
C ASN A 132 7.98 4.62 0.75
N LEU A 133 8.08 3.48 0.06
CA LEU A 133 8.96 2.36 0.43
C LEU A 133 10.40 2.54 -0.04
N LYS A 134 10.64 3.38 -1.06
CA LYS A 134 11.93 3.54 -1.77
C LYS A 134 12.46 2.23 -2.36
N ALA A 135 11.53 1.36 -2.78
CA ALA A 135 11.77 0.05 -3.35
C ALA A 135 10.64 -0.30 -4.32
N ALA A 136 10.93 -1.12 -5.34
CA ALA A 136 9.93 -1.56 -6.31
C ALA A 136 8.81 -2.40 -5.66
N VAL A 137 7.59 -2.25 -6.17
CA VAL A 137 6.40 -2.95 -5.70
C VAL A 137 5.88 -3.90 -6.78
N VAL A 138 5.77 -5.17 -6.41
CA VAL A 138 5.27 -6.25 -7.28
C VAL A 138 4.19 -7.01 -6.52
N ASP A 139 4.55 -7.69 -5.44
CA ASP A 139 3.62 -8.46 -4.62
C ASP A 139 2.70 -7.55 -3.81
N CYS A 140 1.39 -7.84 -3.88
CA CYS A 140 0.34 -7.10 -3.18
C CYS A 140 -0.89 -7.97 -2.87
N CYS A 141 -1.83 -7.46 -2.07
CA CYS A 141 -3.21 -7.94 -2.03
C CYS A 141 -4.17 -6.80 -2.33
N ILE A 142 -5.29 -7.11 -3.00
CA ILE A 142 -6.26 -6.12 -3.46
C ILE A 142 -7.64 -6.43 -2.86
N GLY A 143 -8.25 -5.41 -2.24
CA GLY A 143 -9.61 -5.46 -1.71
C GLY A 143 -10.65 -5.31 -2.82
N ILE A 144 -11.52 -6.30 -2.96
CA ILE A 144 -12.62 -6.34 -3.94
C ILE A 144 -14.00 -6.44 -3.27
N PRO A 145 -15.06 -5.88 -3.88
CA PRO A 145 -16.41 -6.07 -3.36
C PRO A 145 -16.81 -7.54 -3.40
N VAL A 146 -17.53 -8.00 -2.38
CA VAL A 146 -17.89 -9.42 -2.23
C VAL A 146 -18.73 -9.94 -3.41
N TYR A 147 -19.54 -9.06 -4.00
CA TYR A 147 -20.40 -9.32 -5.15
C TYR A 147 -19.69 -9.36 -6.51
N PHE A 148 -18.37 -9.16 -6.58
CA PHE A 148 -17.63 -9.26 -7.84
C PHE A 148 -17.68 -10.68 -8.41
N THR A 149 -18.06 -10.79 -9.69
CA THR A 149 -18.12 -12.03 -10.46
C THR A 149 -16.73 -12.58 -10.81
N ASP A 150 -16.66 -13.78 -11.38
CA ASP A 150 -15.42 -14.42 -11.86
C ASP A 150 -14.73 -13.53 -12.91
N LEU A 151 -15.51 -13.00 -13.87
CA LEU A 151 -15.02 -12.06 -14.88
C LEU A 151 -14.52 -10.74 -14.27
N GLN A 152 -15.21 -10.20 -13.26
CA GLN A 152 -14.75 -8.99 -12.57
C GLN A 152 -13.46 -9.23 -11.77
N ARG A 153 -13.30 -10.42 -11.18
CA ARG A 153 -12.05 -10.85 -10.51
C ARG A 153 -10.91 -10.99 -11.52
N ARG A 154 -11.14 -11.64 -12.66
CA ARG A 154 -10.16 -11.73 -13.76
C ARG A 154 -9.75 -10.34 -14.26
N ALA A 155 -10.71 -9.46 -14.53
CA ALA A 155 -10.42 -8.09 -14.97
C ALA A 155 -9.61 -7.25 -13.95
N VAL A 156 -9.74 -7.51 -12.64
CA VAL A 156 -8.86 -6.89 -11.62
C VAL A 156 -7.43 -7.47 -11.67
N LEU A 157 -7.26 -8.78 -11.92
CA LEU A 157 -5.94 -9.39 -12.15
C LEU A 157 -5.30 -8.90 -13.45
N ASP A 158 -6.08 -8.75 -14.53
CA ASP A 158 -5.64 -8.19 -15.82
C ASP A 158 -5.15 -6.74 -15.62
N ALA A 159 -5.93 -5.92 -14.92
CA ALA A 159 -5.56 -4.54 -14.59
C ALA A 159 -4.28 -4.45 -13.73
N ALA A 160 -4.07 -5.38 -12.79
CA ALA A 160 -2.83 -5.47 -12.02
C ALA A 160 -1.64 -5.91 -12.90
N THR A 161 -1.88 -6.86 -13.83
CA THR A 161 -0.88 -7.36 -14.78
C THR A 161 -0.40 -6.26 -15.73
N ILE A 162 -1.30 -5.38 -16.19
CA ILE A 162 -0.99 -4.22 -17.05
C ILE A 162 0.12 -3.32 -16.47
N VAL A 163 0.19 -3.18 -15.14
CA VAL A 163 1.20 -2.36 -14.43
C VAL A 163 2.31 -3.18 -13.75
N GLY A 164 2.39 -4.48 -14.04
CA GLY A 164 3.39 -5.38 -13.43
C GLY A 164 3.25 -5.48 -11.90
N LEU A 165 2.03 -5.59 -11.40
CA LEU A 165 1.71 -6.04 -10.04
C LEU A 165 1.36 -7.52 -10.07
N HIS A 166 1.69 -8.23 -8.99
CA HIS A 166 1.31 -9.62 -8.75
C HIS A 166 0.42 -9.70 -7.50
N PRO A 167 -0.91 -9.77 -7.65
CA PRO A 167 -1.81 -9.93 -6.53
C PRO A 167 -1.70 -11.35 -5.95
N LEU A 168 -1.13 -11.50 -4.76
CA LEU A 168 -1.06 -12.77 -4.03
C LEU A 168 -2.47 -13.27 -3.68
N GLN A 169 -3.39 -12.35 -3.39
CA GLN A 169 -4.81 -12.64 -3.21
C GLN A 169 -5.70 -11.44 -3.59
N LEU A 170 -6.87 -11.74 -4.16
CA LEU A 170 -8.01 -10.82 -4.12
C LEU A 170 -8.87 -11.17 -2.90
N ILE A 171 -8.96 -10.27 -1.93
CA ILE A 171 -9.67 -10.47 -0.66
C ILE A 171 -10.96 -9.66 -0.67
N HIS A 172 -12.05 -10.17 -0.09
CA HIS A 172 -13.28 -9.37 0.03
C HIS A 172 -13.06 -8.22 1.01
N GLU A 173 -13.54 -7.01 0.68
CA GLU A 173 -13.35 -5.78 1.46
C GLU A 173 -13.79 -5.92 2.94
N THR A 174 -14.90 -6.62 3.15
CA THR A 174 -15.42 -6.96 4.48
C THR A 174 -14.56 -7.97 5.23
N THR A 175 -13.99 -8.97 4.55
CA THR A 175 -13.04 -9.93 5.15
C THR A 175 -11.71 -9.27 5.48
N ALA A 176 -11.22 -8.36 4.65
CA ALA A 176 -10.05 -7.54 4.95
C ALA A 176 -10.30 -6.69 6.21
N THR A 177 -11.47 -6.06 6.31
CA THR A 177 -11.90 -5.33 7.52
C THR A 177 -11.98 -6.26 8.75
N ALA A 178 -12.51 -7.47 8.60
CA ALA A 178 -12.59 -8.47 9.67
C ALA A 178 -11.20 -8.96 10.13
N LEU A 179 -10.24 -9.13 9.21
CA LEU A 179 -8.84 -9.45 9.53
C LEU A 179 -8.16 -8.30 10.28
N ALA A 180 -8.34 -7.06 9.79
CA ALA A 180 -7.81 -5.87 10.45
C ALA A 180 -8.40 -5.65 11.85
N TYR A 181 -9.63 -6.08 12.10
CA TYR A 181 -10.23 -6.12 13.44
C TYR A 181 -9.63 -7.25 14.29
N GLY A 182 -9.67 -8.48 13.78
CA GLY A 182 -9.34 -9.68 14.54
C GLY A 182 -7.87 -9.79 14.97
N ILE A 183 -6.92 -9.41 14.11
CA ILE A 183 -5.50 -9.65 14.40
C ILE A 183 -4.95 -8.78 15.54
N TYR A 184 -5.49 -7.57 15.71
CA TYR A 184 -5.09 -6.64 16.78
C TYR A 184 -5.85 -6.87 18.08
N LYS A 185 -7.00 -7.57 18.04
CA LYS A 185 -7.86 -7.81 19.20
C LYS A 185 -7.26 -8.87 20.13
N SER A 186 -7.06 -8.52 21.41
CA SER A 186 -6.40 -9.37 22.42
C SER A 186 -7.38 -10.19 23.26
N ASP A 187 -8.63 -9.74 23.39
CA ASP A 187 -9.71 -10.34 24.19
C ASP A 187 -10.54 -11.39 23.41
N LEU A 188 -9.95 -12.03 22.39
CA LEU A 188 -10.66 -13.06 21.61
C LEU A 188 -10.80 -14.38 22.40
N PRO A 189 -12.00 -15.00 22.45
CA PRO A 189 -12.23 -16.24 23.20
C PRO A 189 -11.48 -17.43 22.59
N GLU A 190 -11.09 -18.39 23.43
CA GLU A 190 -10.40 -19.61 22.98
C GLU A 190 -11.38 -20.67 22.47
N ASN A 191 -12.41 -20.97 23.27
CA ASN A 191 -13.36 -22.05 23.01
C ASN A 191 -14.65 -21.57 22.31
N ASP A 192 -15.27 -20.50 22.80
CA ASP A 192 -16.51 -19.95 22.24
C ASP A 192 -16.26 -19.14 20.97
N GLN A 193 -17.31 -18.88 20.18
CA GLN A 193 -17.22 -18.14 18.92
C GLN A 193 -17.81 -16.74 19.06
N LEU A 194 -16.96 -15.71 19.04
CA LEU A 194 -17.40 -14.32 19.04
C LEU A 194 -17.90 -13.93 17.63
N ASN A 195 -19.20 -14.05 17.41
CA ASN A 195 -19.85 -13.56 16.18
C ASN A 195 -19.88 -12.02 16.16
N VAL A 196 -19.29 -11.41 15.13
CA VAL A 196 -19.33 -9.96 14.86
C VAL A 196 -19.91 -9.75 13.47
N ALA A 197 -20.85 -8.79 13.35
CA ALA A 197 -21.34 -8.31 12.07
C ALA A 197 -20.54 -7.07 11.64
N PHE A 198 -19.89 -7.13 10.48
CA PHE A 198 -19.28 -5.99 9.82
C PHE A 198 -20.25 -5.44 8.77
N ILE A 199 -20.49 -4.14 8.83
CA ILE A 199 -21.41 -3.44 7.93
C ILE A 199 -20.63 -2.31 7.25
N ASP A 200 -20.27 -2.52 5.99
CA ASP A 200 -19.62 -1.53 5.15
C ASP A 200 -20.68 -0.85 4.28
N ILE A 201 -20.81 0.48 4.41
CA ILE A 201 -21.64 1.29 3.53
C ILE A 201 -20.74 2.33 2.86
N GLY A 202 -20.08 1.90 1.78
CA GLY A 202 -19.16 2.72 1.00
C GLY A 202 -19.87 3.75 0.10
N HIS A 203 -19.14 4.29 -0.88
CA HIS A 203 -19.69 5.27 -1.82
C HIS A 203 -20.80 4.70 -2.72
N SER A 204 -20.76 3.41 -3.10
CA SER A 204 -21.65 2.84 -4.14
C SER A 204 -22.41 1.57 -3.74
N SER A 205 -22.15 1.01 -2.56
CA SER A 205 -22.71 -0.29 -2.15
C SER A 205 -22.66 -0.49 -0.65
N LEU A 206 -23.61 -1.30 -0.17
CA LEU A 206 -23.71 -1.81 1.19
C LEU A 206 -23.30 -3.27 1.18
N GLN A 207 -22.39 -3.67 2.07
CA GLN A 207 -21.89 -5.02 2.23
C GLN A 207 -22.01 -5.45 3.70
N VAL A 208 -22.49 -6.67 3.92
CA VAL A 208 -22.67 -7.25 5.26
C VAL A 208 -21.88 -8.55 5.33
N CYS A 209 -21.08 -8.69 6.38
CA CYS A 209 -20.27 -9.88 6.60
C CYS A 209 -20.39 -10.28 8.07
N ILE A 210 -20.82 -11.51 8.33
CA ILE A 210 -20.84 -12.06 9.69
C ILE A 210 -19.65 -12.99 9.86
N ALA A 211 -18.74 -12.63 10.75
CA ALA A 211 -17.53 -13.40 11.05
C ALA A 211 -17.58 -13.95 12.48
N GLY A 212 -17.25 -15.24 12.64
CA GLY A 212 -16.98 -15.84 13.93
C GLY A 212 -15.48 -15.77 14.23
N PHE A 213 -15.10 -15.13 15.34
CA PHE A 213 -13.72 -15.08 15.81
C PHE A 213 -13.46 -16.06 16.95
N LYS A 214 -12.23 -16.58 16.98
CA LYS A 214 -11.58 -17.20 18.15
C LYS A 214 -10.13 -16.71 18.23
N LYS A 215 -9.44 -16.97 19.34
CA LYS A 215 -8.01 -16.68 19.50
C LYS A 215 -7.21 -17.28 18.32
N GLY A 216 -6.52 -16.42 17.58
CA GLY A 216 -5.71 -16.81 16.41
C GLY A 216 -6.47 -17.18 15.13
N GLN A 217 -7.79 -16.94 15.03
CA GLN A 217 -8.52 -17.19 13.77
C GLN A 217 -9.80 -16.36 13.59
N LEU A 218 -10.14 -16.11 12.33
CA LEU A 218 -11.49 -15.75 11.90
C LEU A 218 -12.05 -16.79 10.94
N LYS A 219 -13.38 -16.92 10.94
CA LYS A 219 -14.15 -17.66 9.96
C LYS A 219 -15.33 -16.84 9.50
N ILE A 220 -15.46 -16.61 8.20
CA ILE A 220 -16.66 -15.99 7.65
C ILE A 220 -17.81 -17.01 7.65
N LEU A 221 -18.95 -16.59 8.17
CA LEU A 221 -20.18 -17.38 8.24
C LEU A 221 -21.08 -17.05 7.05
N ALA A 222 -21.31 -15.76 6.80
CA ALA A 222 -22.16 -15.28 5.71
C ALA A 222 -21.67 -13.95 5.13
N HIS A 223 -22.00 -13.77 3.85
CA HIS A 223 -21.80 -12.54 3.07
C HIS A 223 -23.11 -12.15 2.40
N SER A 224 -23.51 -10.89 2.51
CA SER A 224 -24.64 -10.31 1.76
C SER A 224 -24.32 -8.87 1.32
N TYR A 225 -25.15 -8.29 0.46
CA TYR A 225 -24.92 -6.97 -0.11
C TYR A 225 -26.18 -6.36 -0.74
N ASP A 226 -26.18 -5.05 -0.90
CA ASP A 226 -26.87 -4.33 -1.98
C ASP A 226 -25.84 -3.53 -2.78
N ARG A 227 -25.71 -3.82 -4.08
CA ARG A 227 -24.69 -3.21 -4.95
C ARG A 227 -25.08 -1.83 -5.51
N ASN A 228 -26.23 -1.28 -5.14
CA ASN A 228 -26.78 0.00 -5.61
C ASN A 228 -27.29 0.83 -4.41
N LEU A 229 -26.56 0.81 -3.30
CA LEU A 229 -26.94 1.45 -2.03
C LEU A 229 -25.67 1.92 -1.31
N GLY A 230 -25.20 3.13 -1.63
CA GLY A 230 -24.07 3.76 -0.96
C GLY A 230 -24.22 5.27 -0.84
N GLY A 231 -23.14 5.93 -0.42
CA GLY A 231 -23.08 7.38 -0.26
C GLY A 231 -23.59 8.18 -1.47
N ARG A 232 -23.35 7.71 -2.70
CA ARG A 232 -23.74 8.38 -3.95
C ARG A 232 -25.23 8.41 -4.23
N ASP A 233 -25.97 7.41 -3.75
CA ASP A 233 -27.40 7.31 -4.02
C ASP A 233 -28.15 8.41 -3.23
N PHE A 234 -27.66 8.72 -2.02
CA PHE A 234 -28.07 9.88 -1.24
C PHE A 234 -27.67 11.22 -1.90
N ASP A 235 -26.48 11.29 -2.52
CA ASP A 235 -26.04 12.48 -3.25
C ASP A 235 -26.90 12.74 -4.49
N GLU A 236 -27.29 11.69 -5.21
CA GLU A 236 -28.17 11.79 -6.37
C GLU A 236 -29.59 12.22 -5.96
N VAL A 237 -30.11 11.75 -4.82
CA VAL A 237 -31.39 12.23 -4.26
C VAL A 237 -31.36 13.74 -3.95
N LEU A 238 -30.28 14.22 -3.33
CA LEU A 238 -30.08 15.67 -3.10
C LEU A 238 -29.90 16.43 -4.43
N PHE A 239 -29.13 15.89 -5.37
CA PHE A 239 -28.90 16.48 -6.68
C PHE A 239 -30.21 16.62 -7.47
N GLN A 240 -31.05 15.58 -7.53
CA GLN A 240 -32.34 15.62 -8.23
C GLN A 240 -33.29 16.65 -7.58
N HIS A 241 -33.33 16.72 -6.24
CA HIS A 241 -34.10 17.74 -5.52
C HIS A 241 -33.66 19.17 -5.89
N PHE A 242 -32.36 19.46 -5.82
CA PHE A 242 -31.86 20.80 -6.14
C PHE A 242 -31.84 21.12 -7.64
N ALA A 243 -31.67 20.14 -8.52
CA ALA A 243 -31.79 20.32 -9.97
C ALA A 243 -33.21 20.72 -10.37
N ALA A 244 -34.24 20.04 -9.83
CA ALA A 244 -35.63 20.43 -10.01
C ALA A 244 -35.90 21.84 -9.45
N LYS A 245 -35.45 22.11 -8.22
CA LYS A 245 -35.61 23.42 -7.57
C LYS A 245 -34.97 24.56 -8.35
N PHE A 246 -33.74 24.41 -8.84
CA PHE A 246 -33.03 25.46 -9.58
C PHE A 246 -33.53 25.63 -11.02
N LYS A 247 -34.14 24.60 -11.61
CA LYS A 247 -34.90 24.69 -12.86
C LYS A 247 -36.18 25.51 -12.69
N GLU A 248 -36.82 25.43 -11.52
CA GLU A 248 -37.97 26.27 -11.19
C GLU A 248 -37.59 27.70 -10.78
N GLU A 249 -36.70 27.89 -9.81
CA GLU A 249 -36.39 29.19 -9.23
C GLU A 249 -35.45 30.05 -10.11
N TYR A 250 -34.35 29.47 -10.59
CA TYR A 250 -33.27 30.18 -11.30
C TYR A 250 -33.36 30.04 -12.84
N LYS A 251 -34.30 29.21 -13.32
CA LYS A 251 -34.46 28.81 -14.73
C LYS A 251 -33.15 28.23 -15.30
N ILE A 252 -32.47 27.40 -14.51
CA ILE A 252 -31.24 26.69 -14.89
C ILE A 252 -31.54 25.20 -15.06
N ASP A 253 -31.21 24.62 -16.22
CA ASP A 253 -31.34 23.18 -16.44
C ASP A 253 -29.96 22.51 -16.40
N VAL A 254 -29.50 22.16 -15.20
CA VAL A 254 -28.12 21.66 -14.96
C VAL A 254 -27.76 20.45 -15.81
N PHE A 255 -28.73 19.63 -16.22
CA PHE A 255 -28.54 18.47 -17.10
C PHE A 255 -27.98 18.82 -18.49
N GLN A 256 -28.10 20.07 -18.92
CA GLN A 256 -27.54 20.57 -20.18
C GLN A 256 -26.02 20.85 -20.10
N SER A 257 -25.42 20.79 -18.90
CA SER A 257 -23.99 21.06 -18.69
C SER A 257 -23.36 20.05 -17.73
N ALA A 258 -22.47 19.21 -18.25
CA ALA A 258 -21.70 18.26 -17.43
C ALA A 258 -20.93 18.94 -16.29
N ARG A 259 -20.45 20.17 -16.52
CA ARG A 259 -19.77 21.01 -15.51
C ARG A 259 -20.74 21.46 -14.40
N ALA A 260 -21.97 21.83 -14.75
CA ALA A 260 -23.00 22.18 -13.77
C ALA A 260 -23.45 20.93 -12.98
N CYS A 261 -23.65 19.79 -13.64
CA CYS A 261 -23.92 18.51 -12.99
C CYS A 261 -22.88 18.15 -11.92
N LEU A 262 -21.59 18.20 -12.26
CA LEU A 262 -20.51 17.88 -11.32
C LEU A 262 -20.40 18.91 -10.18
N ARG A 263 -20.51 20.21 -10.47
CA ARG A 263 -20.53 21.27 -9.45
C ARG A 263 -21.68 21.08 -8.46
N LEU A 264 -22.89 20.79 -8.93
CA LEU A 264 -24.04 20.57 -8.05
C LEU A 264 -23.90 19.27 -7.25
N ARG A 265 -23.43 18.16 -7.85
CA ARG A 265 -23.18 16.90 -7.12
C ARG A 265 -22.13 17.07 -6.01
N ALA A 266 -21.02 17.76 -6.28
CA ALA A 266 -20.01 18.08 -5.27
C ALA A 266 -20.55 19.02 -4.16
N GLY A 267 -21.52 19.89 -4.49
CA GLY A 267 -22.28 20.65 -3.50
C GLY A 267 -23.19 19.77 -2.63
N CYS A 268 -23.91 18.83 -3.25
CA CYS A 268 -24.81 17.89 -2.56
C CYS A 268 -24.06 16.89 -1.66
N GLU A 269 -22.88 16.44 -2.10
CA GLU A 269 -22.00 15.54 -1.34
C GLU A 269 -21.42 16.20 -0.08
N LYS A 270 -21.02 17.48 -0.18
CA LYS A 270 -20.70 18.32 0.98
C LYS A 270 -21.93 18.55 1.87
N LEU A 271 -23.09 18.83 1.29
CA LEU A 271 -24.34 19.05 2.02
C LEU A 271 -24.75 17.83 2.84
N LYS A 272 -24.69 16.62 2.26
CA LYS A 272 -24.87 15.33 2.96
C LYS A 272 -23.92 15.21 4.15
N LYS A 273 -22.62 15.47 3.94
CA LYS A 273 -21.59 15.42 5.00
C LYS A 273 -21.87 16.45 6.12
N ILE A 274 -22.43 17.62 5.82
CA ILE A 274 -22.87 18.61 6.82
C ILE A 274 -24.13 18.15 7.57
N LEU A 275 -25.12 17.58 6.87
CA LEU A 275 -26.38 17.08 7.44
C LEU A 275 -26.19 15.86 8.36
N SER A 276 -25.10 15.10 8.19
CA SER A 276 -24.71 14.06 9.16
C SER A 276 -24.46 14.62 10.56
N ALA A 277 -23.87 15.81 10.67
CA ALA A 277 -23.64 16.49 11.96
C ALA A 277 -24.82 17.40 12.35
N ASN A 278 -25.31 18.22 11.42
CA ASN A 278 -26.27 19.30 11.69
C ASN A 278 -27.72 18.93 11.32
N PRO A 279 -28.74 19.45 12.04
CA PRO A 279 -30.15 19.15 11.76
C PRO A 279 -30.68 19.84 10.48
N GLU A 280 -29.97 20.84 9.95
CA GLU A 280 -30.28 21.55 8.72
C GLU A 280 -29.01 22.17 8.12
N ALA A 281 -29.01 22.46 6.83
CA ALA A 281 -27.84 23.01 6.14
C ALA A 281 -28.23 23.86 4.91
N PRO A 282 -27.53 25.00 4.67
CA PRO A 282 -27.60 25.72 3.41
C PRO A 282 -26.72 25.06 2.34
N LEU A 283 -27.14 25.18 1.08
CA LEU A 283 -26.34 24.88 -0.11
C LEU A 283 -26.03 26.19 -0.82
N HIS A 284 -24.77 26.47 -1.13
CA HIS A 284 -24.37 27.59 -1.97
C HIS A 284 -23.44 27.07 -3.06
N VAL A 285 -23.73 27.38 -4.31
CA VAL A 285 -22.87 27.05 -5.46
C VAL A 285 -22.80 28.28 -6.36
N GLU A 286 -21.58 28.83 -6.44
CA GLU A 286 -21.29 30.05 -7.19
C GLU A 286 -21.11 29.75 -8.69
N CYS A 287 -21.61 30.66 -9.53
CA CYS A 287 -21.58 30.58 -11.00
C CYS A 287 -21.91 29.17 -11.53
N LEU A 288 -22.99 28.54 -11.05
CA LEU A 288 -23.30 27.13 -11.35
C LEU A 288 -23.47 26.90 -12.86
N MET A 289 -24.22 27.81 -13.50
CA MET A 289 -24.49 27.89 -14.94
C MET A 289 -25.04 29.29 -15.24
N ASP A 290 -24.83 29.80 -16.47
CA ASP A 290 -25.24 31.13 -16.93
C ASP A 290 -24.79 32.29 -16.00
N ASP A 291 -23.62 32.15 -15.36
CA ASP A 291 -23.08 33.06 -14.34
C ASP A 291 -24.04 33.39 -13.16
N LYS A 292 -25.00 32.49 -12.90
CA LYS A 292 -25.92 32.56 -11.76
C LYS A 292 -25.38 31.80 -10.56
N ASP A 293 -25.36 32.46 -9.40
CA ASP A 293 -25.21 31.81 -8.10
C ASP A 293 -26.54 31.19 -7.66
N VAL A 294 -26.49 29.97 -7.12
CA VAL A 294 -27.69 29.28 -6.59
C VAL A 294 -27.60 29.08 -5.08
N ARG A 295 -28.75 29.22 -4.40
CA ARG A 295 -28.88 29.06 -2.94
C ARG A 295 -29.99 28.08 -2.62
N GLY A 296 -29.61 26.97 -2.01
CA GLY A 296 -30.50 25.96 -1.47
C GLY A 296 -30.49 25.94 0.06
N PHE A 297 -31.46 25.25 0.64
CA PHE A 297 -31.55 24.97 2.07
C PHE A 297 -32.41 23.72 2.23
N ILE A 298 -32.02 22.82 3.14
CA ILE A 298 -32.77 21.60 3.45
C ILE A 298 -32.55 21.19 4.91
N LYS A 299 -33.57 20.59 5.54
CA LYS A 299 -33.43 19.97 6.86
C LYS A 299 -33.06 18.49 6.73
N ARG A 300 -32.42 17.94 7.77
CA ARG A 300 -32.15 16.51 7.88
C ARG A 300 -33.45 15.70 7.75
N GLU A 301 -34.54 16.16 8.36
CA GLU A 301 -35.85 15.51 8.28
C GLU A 301 -36.41 15.48 6.84
N ASP A 302 -36.21 16.55 6.08
CA ASP A 302 -36.61 16.60 4.67
C ASP A 302 -35.73 15.68 3.80
N PHE A 303 -34.41 15.68 4.04
CA PHE A 303 -33.44 14.80 3.38
C PHE A 303 -33.70 13.31 3.68
N GLU A 304 -33.93 12.94 4.94
CA GLU A 304 -34.30 11.58 5.35
C GLU A 304 -35.63 11.16 4.69
N ARG A 305 -36.62 12.07 4.60
CA ARG A 305 -37.91 11.82 3.94
C ARG A 305 -37.77 11.57 2.43
N ILE A 306 -37.01 12.38 1.69
CA ILE A 306 -36.79 12.14 0.24
C ILE A 306 -35.87 10.94 -0.03
N SER A 307 -35.12 10.48 0.96
CA SER A 307 -34.25 9.29 0.87
C SER A 307 -34.95 7.97 1.23
N ALA A 308 -36.24 7.98 1.58
CA ALA A 308 -36.96 6.78 2.05
C ALA A 308 -36.80 5.53 1.15
N PRO A 309 -36.88 5.61 -0.20
CA PRO A 309 -36.69 4.43 -1.07
C PRO A 309 -35.28 3.82 -1.05
N ILE A 310 -34.27 4.55 -0.54
CA ILE A 310 -32.92 4.03 -0.30
C ILE A 310 -32.85 3.41 1.10
N LEU A 311 -33.43 4.09 2.09
CA LEU A 311 -33.42 3.67 3.49
C LEU A 311 -34.19 2.35 3.71
N GLU A 312 -35.32 2.16 3.04
CA GLU A 312 -36.11 0.92 3.09
C GLU A 312 -35.30 -0.32 2.66
N ARG A 313 -34.34 -0.15 1.74
CA ARG A 313 -33.50 -1.25 1.22
C ARG A 313 -32.41 -1.70 2.19
N VAL A 314 -32.09 -0.89 3.22
CA VAL A 314 -30.98 -1.16 4.17
C VAL A 314 -31.18 -2.46 4.96
N LYS A 315 -32.43 -2.84 5.30
CA LYS A 315 -32.71 -4.04 6.11
C LYS A 315 -32.49 -5.36 5.36
N ARG A 316 -32.83 -5.43 4.08
CA ARG A 316 -32.80 -6.67 3.27
C ARG A 316 -31.44 -7.39 3.24
N PRO A 317 -30.29 -6.71 3.12
CA PRO A 317 -28.98 -7.34 3.28
C PRO A 317 -28.74 -7.91 4.69
N LEU A 318 -29.17 -7.22 5.75
CA LEU A 318 -28.95 -7.65 7.14
C LEU A 318 -29.72 -8.95 7.44
N GLU A 319 -31.00 -8.98 7.05
CA GLU A 319 -31.89 -10.15 7.13
C GLU A 319 -31.29 -11.35 6.39
N LYS A 320 -30.82 -11.11 5.15
CA LYS A 320 -30.18 -12.13 4.33
C LYS A 320 -28.88 -12.66 4.97
N ALA A 321 -28.05 -11.80 5.56
CA ALA A 321 -26.81 -12.22 6.21
C ALA A 321 -27.05 -13.09 7.44
N LEU A 322 -28.07 -12.78 8.26
CA LEU A 322 -28.47 -13.60 9.41
C LEU A 322 -29.01 -14.97 8.96
N ALA A 323 -29.89 -14.99 7.96
CA ALA A 323 -30.43 -16.23 7.39
C ALA A 323 -29.33 -17.11 6.77
N ASP A 324 -28.42 -16.51 5.98
CA ASP A 324 -27.26 -17.19 5.38
C ASP A 324 -26.27 -17.72 6.44
N ALA A 325 -26.17 -17.06 7.60
CA ALA A 325 -25.33 -17.51 8.72
C ALA A 325 -26.01 -18.56 9.62
N ALA A 326 -27.32 -18.79 9.44
CA ALA A 326 -28.18 -19.52 10.37
C ALA A 326 -28.13 -19.00 11.83
N LEU A 327 -28.14 -17.67 11.99
CA LEU A 327 -28.07 -16.98 13.30
C LEU A 327 -29.29 -16.08 13.52
N SER A 328 -29.69 -15.91 14.78
CA SER A 328 -30.60 -14.85 15.20
C SER A 328 -29.84 -13.55 15.54
N VAL A 329 -30.57 -12.45 15.72
CA VAL A 329 -30.01 -11.14 16.12
C VAL A 329 -29.29 -11.26 17.48
N GLU A 330 -29.84 -12.04 18.40
CA GLU A 330 -29.29 -12.29 19.73
C GLU A 330 -27.90 -12.94 19.65
N ASN A 331 -27.66 -13.82 18.66
CA ASN A 331 -26.38 -14.50 18.47
C ASN A 331 -25.26 -13.61 17.91
N VAL A 332 -25.55 -12.37 17.48
CA VAL A 332 -24.53 -11.38 17.07
C VAL A 332 -24.08 -10.61 18.31
N HIS A 333 -22.79 -10.69 18.66
CA HIS A 333 -22.28 -10.10 19.90
C HIS A 333 -21.92 -8.62 19.74
N MET A 334 -21.42 -8.25 18.56
CA MET A 334 -20.95 -6.89 18.24
C MET A 334 -21.30 -6.55 16.79
N VAL A 335 -21.56 -5.27 16.53
CA VAL A 335 -21.81 -4.72 15.19
C VAL A 335 -20.79 -3.62 14.94
N GLU A 336 -19.81 -3.85 14.07
CA GLU A 336 -18.81 -2.84 13.68
C GLU A 336 -19.21 -2.23 12.33
N VAL A 337 -19.22 -0.91 12.24
CA VAL A 337 -19.77 -0.19 11.08
C VAL A 337 -18.71 0.72 10.44
N VAL A 338 -18.50 0.54 9.13
CA VAL A 338 -17.48 1.20 8.31
C VAL A 338 -18.06 1.75 6.99
N GLY A 339 -17.21 2.31 6.13
CA GLY A 339 -17.62 2.98 4.88
C GLY A 339 -18.19 4.38 5.10
N SER A 340 -18.08 5.25 4.09
CA SER A 340 -18.39 6.68 4.21
C SER A 340 -19.89 7.01 4.35
N GLY A 341 -20.77 6.21 3.74
CA GLY A 341 -22.22 6.37 3.76
C GLY A 341 -22.89 5.93 5.07
N SER A 342 -22.21 5.13 5.90
CA SER A 342 -22.69 4.75 7.24
C SER A 342 -22.93 5.95 8.17
N ARG A 343 -22.27 7.07 7.90
CA ARG A 343 -22.36 8.33 8.65
C ARG A 343 -23.69 9.07 8.46
N VAL A 344 -24.62 8.57 7.63
CA VAL A 344 -25.98 9.13 7.49
C VAL A 344 -26.83 8.71 8.71
N PRO A 345 -27.35 9.64 9.53
CA PRO A 345 -27.98 9.29 10.82
C PRO A 345 -29.16 8.32 10.71
N ALA A 346 -29.99 8.41 9.67
CA ALA A 346 -31.07 7.45 9.43
C ALA A 346 -30.58 6.00 9.23
N VAL A 347 -29.43 5.81 8.59
CA VAL A 347 -28.84 4.47 8.43
C VAL A 347 -28.42 3.93 9.80
N GLY A 348 -27.75 4.74 10.62
CA GLY A 348 -27.44 4.40 12.02
C GLY A 348 -28.68 4.02 12.83
N LYS A 349 -29.79 4.78 12.75
CA LYS A 349 -31.07 4.44 13.39
C LYS A 349 -31.55 3.04 12.99
N ILE A 350 -31.56 2.74 11.68
CA ILE A 350 -32.03 1.46 11.13
C ILE A 350 -31.15 0.29 11.61
N LEU A 351 -29.83 0.46 11.67
CA LEU A 351 -28.91 -0.58 12.16
C LEU A 351 -29.12 -0.85 13.67
N THR A 352 -29.21 0.20 14.49
CA THR A 352 -29.47 0.07 15.94
C THR A 352 -30.83 -0.58 16.21
N GLU A 353 -31.87 -0.19 15.47
CA GLU A 353 -33.21 -0.78 15.56
C GLU A 353 -33.20 -2.27 15.17
N PHE A 354 -32.52 -2.62 14.08
CA PHE A 354 -32.46 -3.98 13.57
C PHE A 354 -31.68 -4.94 14.49
N PHE A 355 -30.55 -4.50 15.04
CA PHE A 355 -29.70 -5.35 15.88
C PHE A 355 -30.02 -5.27 17.38
N GLY A 356 -30.80 -4.28 17.83
CA GLY A 356 -31.08 -4.04 19.26
C GLY A 356 -29.82 -3.76 20.10
N LYS A 357 -28.74 -3.28 19.46
CA LYS A 357 -27.38 -3.20 20.01
C LYS A 357 -26.72 -1.88 19.61
N GLU A 358 -25.81 -1.40 20.45
CA GLU A 358 -24.96 -0.25 20.15
C GLU A 358 -24.03 -0.55 18.96
N LEU A 359 -23.95 0.40 18.01
CA LEU A 359 -23.05 0.31 16.87
C LEU A 359 -21.65 0.71 17.28
N ARG A 360 -20.66 -0.09 16.89
CA ARG A 360 -19.25 0.14 17.16
C ARG A 360 -18.54 0.72 15.95
N HIS A 361 -17.56 1.55 16.26
CA HIS A 361 -16.68 2.21 15.29
C HIS A 361 -15.23 2.10 15.79
N THR A 362 -14.79 0.93 16.26
CA THR A 362 -13.40 0.78 16.77
C THR A 362 -12.38 0.78 15.63
N MET A 363 -12.84 0.52 14.41
CA MET A 363 -12.05 0.54 13.19
C MET A 363 -12.06 1.93 12.54
N ASN A 364 -10.92 2.38 12.02
CA ASN A 364 -10.91 3.52 11.10
C ASN A 364 -11.58 3.10 9.78
N ALA A 365 -12.78 3.63 9.55
CA ALA A 365 -13.68 3.26 8.46
C ALA A 365 -13.16 3.55 7.04
N SER A 366 -12.12 4.38 6.88
CA SER A 366 -11.46 4.62 5.58
C SER A 366 -10.21 3.75 5.37
N GLU A 367 -9.62 3.21 6.45
CA GLU A 367 -8.30 2.54 6.40
C GLU A 367 -8.38 1.02 6.57
N CYS A 368 -9.50 0.48 7.07
CA CYS A 368 -9.62 -0.90 7.49
C CYS A 368 -9.44 -1.92 6.35
N VAL A 369 -9.96 -1.63 5.15
CA VAL A 369 -9.82 -2.48 3.96
C VAL A 369 -8.36 -2.57 3.53
N ALA A 370 -7.71 -1.44 3.26
CA ALA A 370 -6.31 -1.40 2.81
C ALA A 370 -5.37 -2.06 3.84
N LYS A 371 -5.54 -1.78 5.14
CA LYS A 371 -4.78 -2.44 6.21
C LYS A 371 -5.01 -3.95 6.23
N GLY A 372 -6.26 -4.40 6.09
CA GLY A 372 -6.60 -5.82 5.97
C GLY A 372 -5.93 -6.49 4.77
N CYS A 373 -5.87 -5.80 3.63
CA CYS A 373 -5.16 -6.28 2.44
C CYS A 373 -3.66 -6.40 2.71
N ALA A 374 -3.03 -5.40 3.34
CA ALA A 374 -1.61 -5.43 3.67
C ALA A 374 -1.28 -6.51 4.72
N LEU A 375 -2.17 -6.76 5.69
CA LEU A 375 -2.09 -7.88 6.62
C LEU A 375 -2.15 -9.23 5.89
N GLN A 376 -3.08 -9.40 4.95
CA GLN A 376 -3.16 -10.64 4.17
C GLN A 376 -1.93 -10.82 3.26
N CYS A 377 -1.42 -9.75 2.67
CA CYS A 377 -0.17 -9.75 1.90
C CYS A 377 1.04 -10.11 2.78
N ALA A 378 1.02 -9.75 4.07
CA ALA A 378 2.04 -10.15 5.03
C ALA A 378 1.94 -11.64 5.38
N ILE A 379 0.73 -12.14 5.67
CA ILE A 379 0.45 -13.56 5.96
C ILE A 379 0.88 -14.47 4.80
N LEU A 380 0.70 -14.02 3.55
CA LEU A 380 1.07 -14.76 2.34
C LEU A 380 2.54 -14.59 1.93
N SER A 381 3.30 -13.68 2.55
CA SER A 381 4.69 -13.44 2.18
C SER A 381 5.63 -14.50 2.78
N PRO A 382 6.48 -15.17 1.98
CA PRO A 382 7.52 -16.06 2.53
C PRO A 382 8.62 -15.31 3.29
N THR A 383 8.61 -13.96 3.30
CA THR A 383 9.66 -13.13 3.93
C THR A 383 9.21 -12.38 5.18
N PHE A 384 7.90 -12.12 5.35
CA PHE A 384 7.38 -11.41 6.52
C PHE A 384 6.76 -12.39 7.52
N LYS A 385 7.44 -12.60 8.66
CA LYS A 385 6.85 -13.32 9.79
C LYS A 385 5.89 -12.39 10.54
N VAL A 386 4.62 -12.79 10.61
CA VAL A 386 3.55 -12.12 11.36
C VAL A 386 3.05 -12.99 12.52
N ARG A 387 2.13 -12.47 13.33
CA ARG A 387 1.38 -13.27 14.31
C ARG A 387 0.54 -14.31 13.57
N ASP A 388 0.59 -15.56 13.99
CA ASP A 388 -0.26 -16.62 13.46
C ASP A 388 -1.74 -16.25 13.61
N PHE A 389 -2.42 -16.08 12.47
CA PHE A 389 -3.83 -15.74 12.42
C PHE A 389 -4.48 -16.36 11.18
N GLN A 390 -5.37 -17.33 11.37
CA GLN A 390 -6.00 -18.05 10.26
C GLN A 390 -7.23 -17.32 9.71
N VAL A 391 -7.32 -17.19 8.38
CA VAL A 391 -8.40 -16.50 7.68
C VAL A 391 -9.22 -17.52 6.88
N ASN A 392 -10.33 -18.00 7.46
CA ASN A 392 -11.23 -18.94 6.79
C ASN A 392 -12.31 -18.17 6.00
N GLU A 393 -12.02 -17.86 4.74
CA GLU A 393 -12.93 -17.18 3.80
C GLU A 393 -14.02 -18.13 3.25
N SER A 394 -15.17 -17.53 2.91
CA SER A 394 -16.41 -18.18 2.45
C SER A 394 -16.82 -17.65 1.07
N PHE A 395 -17.08 -18.52 0.10
CA PHE A 395 -17.40 -18.10 -1.27
C PHE A 395 -18.89 -17.70 -1.42
N PRO A 396 -19.21 -16.50 -1.95
CA PRO A 396 -20.56 -15.92 -1.87
C PRO A 396 -21.55 -16.41 -2.96
N PHE A 397 -21.16 -17.32 -3.85
CA PHE A 397 -21.99 -17.83 -4.95
C PHE A 397 -21.96 -19.37 -5.02
N SER A 398 -23.03 -20.01 -5.51
CA SER A 398 -22.95 -21.40 -5.98
C SER A 398 -22.51 -21.49 -7.43
N ILE A 399 -21.61 -22.43 -7.74
CA ILE A 399 -21.07 -22.70 -9.08
C ILE A 399 -21.46 -24.10 -9.52
N GLY A 400 -22.15 -24.16 -10.65
CA GLY A 400 -22.47 -25.38 -11.37
C GLY A 400 -21.49 -25.66 -12.51
N LEU A 401 -21.31 -26.93 -12.83
CA LEU A 401 -20.77 -27.40 -14.10
C LEU A 401 -21.87 -28.11 -14.87
N THR A 402 -21.99 -27.85 -16.18
CA THR A 402 -22.92 -28.52 -17.11
C THR A 402 -22.17 -29.10 -18.30
N TRP A 403 -22.71 -30.15 -18.91
CA TRP A 403 -22.12 -30.86 -20.04
C TRP A 403 -23.21 -31.59 -20.84
N LYS A 404 -22.96 -31.86 -22.14
CA LYS A 404 -23.84 -32.78 -22.89
C LYS A 404 -23.73 -34.19 -22.32
N ALA A 405 -24.86 -34.89 -22.13
CA ALA A 405 -24.83 -36.32 -21.87
C ALA A 405 -24.04 -37.08 -22.96
N ALA A 406 -23.46 -38.22 -22.61
CA ALA A 406 -22.88 -39.11 -23.62
C ALA A 406 -23.99 -39.90 -24.30
N ASP A 407 -23.94 -40.02 -25.63
CA ASP A 407 -25.02 -40.51 -26.48
C ASP A 407 -25.70 -41.76 -25.93
N SER A 408 -27.02 -41.70 -25.77
CA SER A 408 -27.80 -42.87 -25.34
C SER A 408 -27.95 -43.83 -26.53
N PRO A 409 -27.69 -45.14 -26.38
CA PRO A 409 -27.81 -46.09 -27.51
C PRO A 409 -29.24 -46.22 -28.04
N ASN A 410 -30.24 -45.81 -27.23
CA ASN A 410 -31.61 -45.58 -27.70
C ASN A 410 -31.78 -44.06 -27.89
N GLY A 411 -32.09 -43.63 -29.12
CA GLY A 411 -32.12 -42.22 -29.55
C GLY A 411 -33.24 -41.38 -28.91
N GLY A 412 -33.05 -40.98 -27.66
CA GLY A 412 -33.82 -39.96 -26.95
C GLY A 412 -33.05 -38.64 -26.84
N ALA A 413 -33.79 -37.54 -26.63
CA ALA A 413 -33.33 -36.15 -26.73
C ALA A 413 -32.00 -35.80 -26.01
N GLU A 414 -31.32 -34.77 -26.51
CA GLU A 414 -30.06 -34.21 -25.97
C GLU A 414 -30.20 -33.67 -24.53
N GLY A 415 -30.14 -34.56 -23.54
CA GLY A 415 -30.14 -34.17 -22.13
C GLY A 415 -28.84 -33.45 -21.74
N GLN A 416 -28.93 -32.16 -21.42
CA GLN A 416 -27.85 -31.46 -20.72
C GLN A 416 -27.83 -31.91 -19.26
N GLN A 417 -26.68 -32.43 -18.82
CA GLN A 417 -26.44 -32.84 -17.42
C GLN A 417 -25.66 -31.73 -16.70
N GLY A 418 -25.79 -31.67 -15.38
CA GLY A 418 -24.98 -30.76 -14.57
C GLY A 418 -25.01 -31.08 -13.08
N THR A 419 -24.16 -30.41 -12.31
CA THR A 419 -24.09 -30.52 -10.84
C THR A 419 -23.49 -29.27 -10.21
N VAL A 420 -23.88 -28.96 -8.97
CA VAL A 420 -23.25 -27.89 -8.17
C VAL A 420 -21.95 -28.41 -7.57
N VAL A 421 -20.83 -27.81 -7.93
CA VAL A 421 -19.48 -28.25 -7.56
C VAL A 421 -18.97 -27.52 -6.32
N PHE A 422 -19.21 -26.20 -6.27
CA PHE A 422 -18.93 -25.35 -5.13
C PHE A 422 -20.24 -24.65 -4.75
N PRO A 423 -20.96 -25.07 -3.68
CA PRO A 423 -22.12 -24.33 -3.21
C PRO A 423 -21.69 -22.99 -2.58
N LYS A 424 -22.60 -22.05 -2.51
CA LYS A 424 -22.47 -20.85 -1.67
C LYS A 424 -22.10 -21.26 -0.24
N GLY A 425 -21.15 -20.55 0.36
CA GLY A 425 -20.58 -20.89 1.67
C GLY A 425 -19.38 -21.86 1.62
N ASN A 426 -19.03 -22.40 0.45
CA ASN A 426 -17.84 -23.24 0.30
C ASN A 426 -16.56 -22.43 0.56
N ARG A 427 -15.61 -22.99 1.31
CA ARG A 427 -14.36 -22.29 1.66
C ARG A 427 -13.51 -21.93 0.42
N ILE A 428 -12.70 -20.88 0.55
CA ILE A 428 -11.67 -20.51 -0.42
C ILE A 428 -10.28 -20.79 0.20
N PRO A 429 -9.34 -21.47 -0.50
CA PRO A 429 -9.49 -22.15 -1.80
C PRO A 429 -10.15 -23.53 -1.64
N SER A 430 -10.54 -24.15 -2.75
CA SER A 430 -11.14 -25.49 -2.74
C SER A 430 -10.86 -26.28 -4.01
N VAL A 431 -10.89 -27.61 -3.93
CA VAL A 431 -10.71 -28.51 -5.07
C VAL A 431 -11.76 -29.63 -5.01
N LYS A 432 -12.34 -29.96 -6.17
CA LYS A 432 -13.28 -31.07 -6.34
C LYS A 432 -12.83 -31.92 -7.52
N ALA A 433 -12.95 -33.24 -7.39
CA ALA A 433 -12.70 -34.17 -8.48
C ALA A 433 -14.04 -34.68 -9.04
N LEU A 434 -14.25 -34.52 -10.34
CA LEU A 434 -15.39 -35.08 -11.06
C LEU A 434 -14.91 -36.23 -11.95
N THR A 435 -15.75 -37.25 -12.15
CA THR A 435 -15.43 -38.40 -13.00
C THR A 435 -16.49 -38.53 -14.09
N PHE A 436 -16.03 -38.64 -15.33
CA PHE A 436 -16.85 -38.74 -16.54
C PHE A 436 -16.48 -40.01 -17.28
N PHE A 437 -17.45 -40.60 -17.98
CA PHE A 437 -17.24 -41.71 -18.89
C PHE A 437 -17.46 -41.20 -20.31
N ARG A 438 -16.38 -41.08 -21.09
CA ARG A 438 -16.36 -40.48 -22.44
C ARG A 438 -15.34 -41.19 -23.32
N SER A 439 -15.63 -41.30 -24.61
CA SER A 439 -14.78 -41.95 -25.62
C SER A 439 -13.96 -40.97 -26.46
N ASN A 440 -14.30 -39.69 -26.41
CA ASN A 440 -13.81 -38.61 -27.28
C ASN A 440 -13.87 -37.24 -26.58
N THR A 441 -13.35 -36.22 -27.27
CA THR A 441 -13.38 -34.80 -26.84
C THR A 441 -14.79 -34.34 -26.46
N PHE A 442 -14.94 -33.68 -25.32
CA PHE A 442 -16.22 -33.13 -24.85
C PHE A 442 -16.05 -31.75 -24.21
N THR A 443 -17.15 -31.00 -24.11
CA THR A 443 -17.17 -29.68 -23.46
C THR A 443 -17.80 -29.72 -22.07
N VAL A 444 -17.33 -28.82 -21.20
CA VAL A 444 -17.86 -28.56 -19.86
C VAL A 444 -18.03 -27.05 -19.66
N ASP A 445 -19.25 -26.64 -19.37
CA ASP A 445 -19.63 -25.24 -19.13
C ASP A 445 -19.63 -24.94 -17.63
N VAL A 446 -18.90 -23.93 -17.19
CA VAL A 446 -18.94 -23.42 -15.82
C VAL A 446 -19.94 -22.27 -15.75
N HIS A 447 -20.85 -22.31 -14.78
CA HIS A 447 -21.92 -21.33 -14.64
C HIS A 447 -22.25 -21.05 -13.16
N TYR A 448 -22.88 -19.92 -12.89
CA TYR A 448 -23.54 -19.67 -11.62
C TYR A 448 -24.78 -20.56 -11.50
N ALA A 449 -24.93 -21.26 -10.37
CA ALA A 449 -26.09 -22.13 -10.13
C ALA A 449 -27.28 -21.37 -9.52
N ASP A 450 -27.03 -20.41 -8.62
CA ASP A 450 -28.07 -19.67 -7.89
C ASP A 450 -28.57 -18.44 -8.68
N VAL A 451 -28.84 -18.62 -9.98
CA VAL A 451 -29.36 -17.56 -10.86
C VAL A 451 -30.88 -17.50 -10.74
N GLY A 452 -31.37 -16.73 -9.75
CA GLY A 452 -32.75 -16.23 -9.73
C GLY A 452 -32.93 -15.08 -10.71
N ASP A 453 -33.58 -13.99 -10.30
CA ASP A 453 -33.75 -12.74 -11.08
C ASP A 453 -32.43 -11.94 -11.26
N SER A 454 -31.29 -12.61 -11.42
CA SER A 454 -29.98 -11.98 -11.49
C SER A 454 -29.63 -11.61 -12.94
N PRO A 455 -29.25 -10.34 -13.24
CA PRO A 455 -28.96 -9.89 -14.60
C PRO A 455 -27.60 -10.37 -15.15
N TYR A 456 -26.95 -11.34 -14.50
CA TYR A 456 -25.66 -11.86 -14.93
C TYR A 456 -25.83 -12.85 -16.10
N PRO A 457 -24.91 -12.86 -17.08
CA PRO A 457 -24.78 -14.03 -17.95
C PRO A 457 -24.46 -15.24 -17.08
N ALA A 458 -25.36 -16.25 -17.08
CA ALA A 458 -25.23 -17.39 -16.17
C ALA A 458 -23.91 -18.16 -16.38
N LYS A 459 -23.44 -18.23 -17.63
CA LYS A 459 -22.22 -18.94 -18.04
C LYS A 459 -20.97 -18.06 -17.87
N ILE A 460 -19.98 -18.63 -17.17
CA ILE A 460 -18.67 -18.02 -16.89
C ILE A 460 -17.69 -18.40 -17.99
N SER A 461 -17.46 -19.70 -18.19
CA SER A 461 -16.46 -20.21 -19.12
C SER A 461 -16.89 -21.55 -19.75
N THR A 462 -16.22 -21.91 -20.85
CA THR A 462 -16.29 -23.23 -21.51
C THR A 462 -14.92 -23.87 -21.41
N TYR A 463 -14.85 -25.15 -21.07
CA TYR A 463 -13.65 -25.96 -21.22
C TYR A 463 -13.86 -27.04 -22.27
N THR A 464 -12.90 -27.18 -23.17
CA THR A 464 -12.82 -28.32 -24.08
C THR A 464 -11.82 -29.32 -23.53
N ILE A 465 -12.27 -30.54 -23.26
CA ILE A 465 -11.48 -31.63 -22.67
C ILE A 465 -11.10 -32.60 -23.80
N GLY A 466 -9.87 -32.51 -24.29
CA GLY A 466 -9.34 -33.31 -25.39
C GLY A 466 -8.39 -32.55 -26.31
N PRO A 467 -7.85 -33.21 -27.36
CA PRO A 467 -8.22 -34.55 -27.82
C PRO A 467 -7.68 -35.69 -26.94
N PHE A 468 -8.42 -36.80 -26.91
CA PHE A 468 -7.98 -38.10 -26.41
C PHE A 468 -8.76 -39.21 -27.13
N HIS A 469 -8.24 -40.44 -27.06
CA HIS A 469 -8.86 -41.64 -27.63
C HIS A 469 -8.83 -42.77 -26.60
N CYS A 470 -9.82 -43.66 -26.61
CA CYS A 470 -9.90 -44.80 -25.70
C CYS A 470 -9.53 -46.09 -26.44
N THR A 471 -8.54 -46.83 -25.91
CA THR A 471 -7.86 -47.94 -26.59
C THR A 471 -8.73 -49.17 -26.88
N LYS A 472 -9.85 -49.36 -26.15
CA LYS A 472 -10.71 -50.56 -26.24
C LYS A 472 -12.12 -50.29 -26.82
N GLY A 473 -12.38 -49.10 -27.35
CA GLY A 473 -13.71 -48.69 -27.85
C GLY A 473 -14.76 -48.39 -26.77
N GLU A 474 -14.51 -48.79 -25.52
CA GLU A 474 -15.33 -48.44 -24.35
C GLU A 474 -15.17 -46.96 -23.92
N ARG A 475 -16.07 -46.49 -23.05
CA ARG A 475 -16.04 -45.13 -22.50
C ARG A 475 -14.95 -45.00 -21.43
N GLY A 476 -13.84 -44.36 -21.77
CA GLY A 476 -12.74 -44.05 -20.86
C GLY A 476 -13.17 -43.24 -19.64
N LYS A 477 -12.55 -43.56 -18.50
CA LYS A 477 -12.80 -42.98 -17.18
C LYS A 477 -11.98 -41.70 -17.01
N VAL A 478 -12.54 -40.57 -17.43
CA VAL A 478 -11.91 -39.24 -17.39
C VAL A 478 -12.16 -38.57 -16.03
N LYS A 479 -11.09 -38.29 -15.29
CA LYS A 479 -11.12 -37.56 -14.02
C LYS A 479 -10.71 -36.09 -14.25
N LEU A 480 -11.61 -35.16 -13.97
CA LEU A 480 -11.33 -33.72 -13.98
C LEU A 480 -11.05 -33.22 -12.56
N LYS A 481 -10.07 -32.33 -12.42
CA LYS A 481 -9.75 -31.60 -11.18
C LYS A 481 -10.23 -30.16 -11.35
N VAL A 482 -11.33 -29.81 -10.69
CA VAL A 482 -11.91 -28.46 -10.68
C VAL A 482 -11.43 -27.74 -9.42
N ARG A 483 -10.96 -26.50 -9.56
CA ARG A 483 -10.42 -25.69 -8.48
C ARG A 483 -11.16 -24.36 -8.37
N LEU A 484 -11.44 -23.95 -7.13
CA LEU A 484 -11.72 -22.58 -6.74
C LEU A 484 -10.43 -22.02 -6.12
N ASN A 485 -9.78 -21.06 -6.77
CA ASN A 485 -8.47 -20.54 -6.36
C ASN A 485 -8.58 -19.44 -5.28
N LEU A 486 -7.45 -18.93 -4.78
CA LEU A 486 -7.41 -17.95 -3.69
C LEU A 486 -8.10 -16.61 -3.99
N HIS A 487 -8.24 -16.24 -5.27
CA HIS A 487 -8.94 -15.02 -5.72
C HIS A 487 -10.46 -15.22 -5.81
N GLY A 488 -10.95 -16.45 -5.61
CA GLY A 488 -12.34 -16.83 -5.85
C GLY A 488 -12.68 -17.02 -7.33
N ILE A 489 -11.71 -17.37 -8.17
CA ILE A 489 -11.91 -17.73 -9.59
C ILE A 489 -11.98 -19.25 -9.71
N VAL A 490 -12.87 -19.76 -10.56
CA VAL A 490 -13.03 -21.20 -10.85
C VAL A 490 -12.34 -21.60 -12.14
N SER A 491 -11.60 -22.71 -12.11
CA SER A 491 -11.03 -23.34 -13.31
C SER A 491 -10.93 -24.85 -13.26
N ILE A 492 -10.81 -25.48 -14.43
CA ILE A 492 -10.46 -26.91 -14.57
C ILE A 492 -8.95 -27.02 -14.72
N GLU A 493 -8.28 -27.37 -13.62
CA GLU A 493 -6.82 -27.39 -13.46
C GLU A 493 -6.15 -28.53 -14.23
N SER A 494 -6.83 -29.67 -14.37
CA SER A 494 -6.33 -30.81 -15.14
C SER A 494 -7.44 -31.81 -15.48
N ALA A 495 -7.23 -32.52 -16.59
CA ALA A 495 -8.00 -33.69 -17.00
C ALA A 495 -7.07 -34.89 -17.13
N ALA A 496 -7.52 -36.09 -16.76
CA ALA A 496 -6.77 -37.31 -16.99
C ALA A 496 -7.67 -38.51 -17.28
N LEU A 497 -7.33 -39.28 -18.29
CA LEU A 497 -7.89 -40.60 -18.57
C LEU A 497 -7.25 -41.61 -17.61
N LEU A 498 -8.07 -42.48 -17.04
CA LEU A 498 -7.65 -43.65 -16.28
C LEU A 498 -7.96 -44.91 -17.10
N GLU A 499 -6.93 -45.60 -17.56
CA GLU A 499 -7.04 -46.94 -18.15
C GLU A 499 -6.71 -47.97 -17.08
N GLU A 500 -7.54 -49.01 -16.95
CA GLU A 500 -7.27 -50.16 -16.07
C GLU A 500 -6.58 -51.26 -16.90
N GLU A 501 -5.37 -51.61 -16.48
CA GLU A 501 -4.50 -52.59 -17.15
C GLU A 501 -4.35 -53.80 -16.22
N GLU A 502 -4.82 -54.96 -16.69
CA GLU A 502 -4.80 -56.21 -15.93
C GLU A 502 -3.50 -56.94 -16.23
N VAL A 503 -2.65 -57.05 -15.20
CA VAL A 503 -1.35 -57.73 -15.29
C VAL A 503 -1.55 -59.17 -14.83
N GLU A 504 -1.51 -60.11 -15.77
CA GLU A 504 -1.37 -61.53 -15.43
C GLU A 504 0.00 -61.75 -14.78
N VAL A 505 -0.01 -62.35 -13.58
CA VAL A 505 1.22 -62.70 -12.85
C VAL A 505 1.62 -64.13 -13.24
N PRO A 506 2.79 -64.36 -13.87
CA PRO A 506 3.25 -65.71 -14.15
C PRO A 506 3.53 -66.45 -12.84
N VAL A 507 2.95 -67.63 -12.67
CA VAL A 507 3.25 -68.51 -11.53
C VAL A 507 4.49 -69.33 -11.85
N THR A 508 5.59 -69.05 -11.16
CA THR A 508 6.78 -69.91 -11.13
C THR A 508 6.91 -70.54 -9.74
N GLU A 509 6.56 -71.82 -9.61
CA GLU A 509 6.88 -72.62 -8.43
C GLU A 509 8.36 -73.00 -8.43
N HIS A 510 9.03 -72.97 -7.27
CA HIS A 510 10.07 -73.95 -6.90
C HIS A 510 10.45 -73.87 -5.40
N SER A 511 10.03 -74.89 -4.65
CA SER A 511 10.72 -75.57 -3.52
C SER A 511 11.78 -74.84 -2.65
N VAL A 512 11.46 -74.70 -1.34
CA VAL A 512 12.28 -74.92 -0.10
C VAL A 512 13.82 -74.80 -0.15
N ASN A 513 14.50 -74.15 0.82
CA ASN A 513 14.53 -74.55 2.25
C ASN A 513 14.98 -73.42 3.24
N GLU A 514 14.69 -73.66 4.54
CA GLU A 514 15.37 -73.26 5.81
C GLU A 514 16.29 -72.00 5.94
N GLY A 515 16.16 -71.31 7.08
CA GLY A 515 17.33 -70.94 7.90
C GLY A 515 17.59 -69.46 8.23
N ASP A 516 16.98 -68.98 9.34
CA ASP A 516 17.38 -67.93 10.30
C ASP A 516 18.16 -66.64 9.92
N GLU A 517 17.97 -65.62 10.78
CA GLU A 517 18.68 -64.33 10.75
C GLU A 517 20.13 -64.45 11.26
N MET A 518 21.06 -63.63 10.74
CA MET A 518 21.76 -62.62 11.56
C MET A 518 22.65 -61.65 10.77
N ASP A 519 22.70 -60.42 11.32
CA ASP A 519 23.80 -59.46 11.42
C ASP A 519 24.56 -58.90 10.20
N THR A 520 24.53 -57.56 10.17
CA THR A 520 25.60 -56.58 9.89
C THR A 520 27.03 -57.09 9.67
N ASP A 521 27.77 -56.49 8.73
CA ASP A 521 28.71 -55.40 9.06
C ASP A 521 29.27 -54.63 7.82
N GLU A 522 30.05 -53.57 8.10
CA GLU A 522 31.06 -52.82 7.31
C GLU A 522 30.76 -52.29 5.88
N ALA A 523 31.23 -51.12 5.37
CA ALA A 523 32.04 -49.96 5.79
C ALA A 523 33.33 -49.71 4.98
N SER A 524 33.51 -48.46 4.51
CA SER A 524 34.78 -47.73 4.26
C SER A 524 34.49 -46.39 3.55
N ALA A 525 35.09 -45.25 3.86
CA ALA A 525 35.92 -44.85 5.01
C ALA A 525 35.68 -43.34 5.32
N GLY A 526 36.11 -42.85 6.50
CA GLY A 526 35.80 -41.51 7.04
C GLY A 526 36.73 -40.35 6.59
N PRO A 527 36.98 -39.28 7.41
CA PRO A 527 36.85 -39.24 8.88
C PRO A 527 36.34 -37.92 9.57
N THR A 528 35.70 -38.09 10.75
CA THR A 528 35.76 -37.23 12.00
C THR A 528 35.27 -35.75 12.03
N PRO A 529 34.88 -35.19 13.21
CA PRO A 529 34.12 -35.79 14.34
C PRO A 529 33.10 -34.84 15.08
N SER A 530 32.30 -35.42 16.00
CA SER A 530 31.64 -34.82 17.22
C SER A 530 30.57 -33.71 17.08
N SER A 531 29.51 -33.59 17.91
CA SER A 531 28.77 -34.45 18.90
C SER A 531 27.48 -33.66 19.35
N SER A 532 26.60 -33.93 20.35
CA SER A 532 26.33 -34.98 21.37
C SER A 532 24.96 -34.71 22.07
N HIS A 533 24.28 -35.76 22.57
CA HIS A 533 23.53 -35.97 23.87
C HIS A 533 22.86 -34.79 24.66
N ASP A 534 21.80 -34.93 25.48
CA ASP A 534 20.84 -35.99 25.93
C ASP A 534 19.78 -35.33 26.89
N ALA A 535 18.76 -35.94 27.53
CA ALA A 535 17.82 -37.07 27.28
C ALA A 535 16.80 -37.13 28.48
N GLY A 536 15.73 -37.95 28.44
CA GLY A 536 14.85 -38.19 29.62
C GLY A 536 13.54 -38.99 29.39
N ALA A 537 13.12 -39.82 30.36
CA ALA A 537 11.90 -40.66 30.38
C ALA A 537 10.85 -40.12 31.42
N ASP A 538 9.66 -40.70 31.73
CA ASP A 538 9.34 -42.07 32.20
C ASP A 538 7.79 -42.36 32.24
N ALA A 539 7.29 -43.53 32.72
CA ALA A 539 5.85 -43.96 32.72
C ALA A 539 5.42 -44.87 33.94
N SER A 540 4.28 -45.61 34.09
CA SER A 540 3.06 -45.97 33.29
C SER A 540 1.88 -46.52 34.19
N GLY A 541 0.67 -46.80 33.63
CA GLY A 541 -0.46 -47.58 34.24
C GLY A 541 -1.80 -47.44 33.45
N VAL A 542 -2.80 -48.35 33.30
CA VAL A 542 -3.24 -49.69 33.84
C VAL A 542 -4.28 -49.66 34.98
N GLU A 543 -5.40 -50.44 35.06
CA GLU A 543 -6.03 -51.46 34.16
C GLU A 543 -7.33 -50.91 33.47
N ASN A 544 -8.62 -51.35 33.55
CA ASN A 544 -9.39 -52.42 34.24
C ASN A 544 -10.61 -52.91 33.37
N ARG A 545 -11.78 -53.29 33.95
CA ARG A 545 -12.85 -54.14 33.34
C ARG A 545 -14.29 -53.65 33.65
N ALA A 546 -15.36 -53.79 32.84
CA ALA A 546 -16.02 -54.91 32.08
C ALA A 546 -17.09 -55.70 32.92
N PRO A 547 -17.99 -56.58 32.40
CA PRO A 547 -18.23 -57.11 31.02
C PRO A 547 -19.73 -57.31 30.58
N GLU A 548 -19.98 -57.87 29.37
CA GLU A 548 -20.95 -58.98 28.99
C GLU A 548 -21.11 -59.07 27.44
N SER A 549 -20.81 -60.20 26.77
CA SER A 549 -21.67 -61.35 26.31
C SER A 549 -22.57 -61.06 25.07
N GLY A 550 -22.75 -61.91 24.03
CA GLY A 550 -22.36 -63.32 23.79
C GLY A 550 -22.08 -63.67 22.28
N ASP A 551 -22.35 -64.91 21.84
CA ASP A 551 -21.52 -65.65 20.85
C ASP A 551 -22.23 -66.21 19.56
N LYS A 552 -21.40 -66.57 18.54
CA LYS A 552 -21.60 -67.43 17.33
C LYS A 552 -22.14 -66.87 16.00
N THR A 553 -21.34 -67.00 14.93
CA THR A 553 -21.45 -68.15 13.98
C THR A 553 -20.27 -68.29 12.98
N ALA A 554 -19.79 -69.54 12.84
CA ALA A 554 -19.15 -70.23 11.69
C ALA A 554 -18.22 -69.52 10.68
N HIS A 555 -17.05 -70.14 10.46
CA HIS A 555 -16.23 -70.04 9.22
C HIS A 555 -16.83 -70.89 8.08
N MET A 556 -16.65 -70.44 6.83
CA MET A 556 -16.45 -71.31 5.66
C MET A 556 -15.63 -70.56 4.61
N ASP A 557 -14.65 -71.23 4.01
CA ASP A 557 -13.67 -70.61 3.12
C ASP A 557 -14.17 -70.44 1.68
N ILE A 558 -13.87 -69.30 1.06
CA ILE A 558 -13.79 -69.17 -0.40
C ILE A 558 -12.49 -68.44 -0.74
N ASN A 559 -11.59 -69.14 -1.42
CA ASN A 559 -10.37 -68.56 -1.98
C ASN A 559 -10.73 -67.70 -3.21
N THR A 560 -10.42 -66.40 -3.17
CA THR A 560 -10.38 -65.55 -4.38
C THR A 560 -9.13 -64.68 -4.38
N ASN A 561 -8.13 -65.06 -5.18
CA ASN A 561 -6.99 -64.20 -5.49
C ASN A 561 -7.49 -62.98 -6.29
N ALA A 562 -7.54 -61.81 -5.66
CA ALA A 562 -7.87 -60.57 -6.35
C ALA A 562 -6.67 -60.08 -7.17
N PRO A 563 -6.80 -59.85 -8.50
CA PRO A 563 -5.70 -59.34 -9.32
C PRO A 563 -5.33 -57.90 -8.92
N LYS A 564 -4.03 -57.63 -8.77
CA LYS A 564 -3.52 -56.27 -8.53
C LYS A 564 -3.65 -55.43 -9.81
N LYS A 565 -4.81 -54.79 -9.99
CA LYS A 565 -5.05 -53.84 -11.08
C LYS A 565 -4.04 -52.69 -11.07
N ASN A 566 -3.38 -52.46 -12.19
CA ASN A 566 -2.55 -51.27 -12.39
C ASN A 566 -3.39 -50.20 -13.11
N VAL A 567 -3.26 -48.93 -12.70
CA VAL A 567 -4.10 -47.83 -13.21
C VAL A 567 -3.23 -46.80 -13.91
N LYS A 568 -3.22 -46.87 -15.24
CA LYS A 568 -2.44 -45.99 -16.10
C LYS A 568 -3.16 -44.65 -16.24
N LYS A 569 -2.52 -43.59 -15.71
CA LYS A 569 -3.04 -42.21 -15.78
C LYS A 569 -2.41 -41.46 -16.97
N ILE A 570 -3.23 -41.13 -17.96
CA ILE A 570 -2.83 -40.33 -19.13
C ILE A 570 -3.42 -38.92 -18.96
N ASN A 571 -2.59 -37.88 -18.96
CA ASN A 571 -3.09 -36.50 -18.90
C ASN A 571 -3.75 -36.13 -20.25
N ILE A 572 -4.90 -35.45 -20.19
CA ILE A 572 -5.67 -35.00 -21.36
C ILE A 572 -5.50 -33.47 -21.48
N PRO A 573 -5.34 -32.90 -22.70
CA PRO A 573 -5.33 -31.46 -22.89
C PRO A 573 -6.64 -30.80 -22.45
N VAL A 574 -6.55 -29.59 -21.91
CA VAL A 574 -7.69 -28.77 -21.49
C VAL A 574 -7.52 -27.39 -22.10
N ALA A 575 -8.47 -26.96 -22.92
CA ALA A 575 -8.53 -25.59 -23.46
C ALA A 575 -9.63 -24.79 -22.73
N GLU A 576 -9.28 -23.61 -22.21
CA GLU A 576 -10.22 -22.67 -21.57
C GLU A 576 -10.72 -21.63 -22.59
N PHE A 577 -12.01 -21.31 -22.53
CA PHE A 577 -12.60 -20.13 -23.15
C PHE A 577 -13.39 -19.35 -22.10
N ILE A 578 -12.97 -18.11 -21.83
CA ILE A 578 -13.57 -17.21 -20.83
C ILE A 578 -14.54 -16.27 -21.52
N SER A 579 -15.79 -16.21 -21.05
CA SER A 579 -16.80 -15.34 -21.68
C SER A 579 -16.51 -13.87 -21.35
N GLY A 580 -15.97 -13.11 -22.32
CA GLY A 580 -15.62 -11.70 -22.15
C GLY A 580 -14.31 -11.42 -21.41
N GLY A 581 -13.49 -12.45 -21.15
CA GLY A 581 -12.14 -12.25 -20.62
C GLY A 581 -11.23 -11.59 -21.66
N LEU A 582 -10.27 -10.78 -21.21
CA LEU A 582 -9.30 -10.15 -22.12
C LEU A 582 -8.39 -11.23 -22.72
N LEU A 583 -8.20 -11.22 -24.05
CA LEU A 583 -7.32 -12.20 -24.70
C LEU A 583 -5.84 -11.91 -24.33
N PRO A 584 -4.97 -12.93 -24.18
CA PRO A 584 -3.57 -12.71 -23.79
C PRO A 584 -2.80 -11.75 -24.70
N LEU A 585 -3.11 -11.74 -26.00
CA LEU A 585 -2.52 -10.81 -26.97
C LEU A 585 -2.97 -9.34 -26.74
N ASP A 586 -4.21 -9.13 -26.30
CA ASP A 586 -4.75 -7.79 -26.05
C ASP A 586 -4.40 -7.29 -24.64
N LEU A 587 -4.18 -8.20 -23.69
CA LEU A 587 -3.52 -7.91 -22.42
C LEU A 587 -2.06 -7.45 -22.64
N GLN A 588 -1.30 -8.13 -23.51
CA GLN A 588 0.06 -7.72 -23.86
C GLN A 588 0.11 -6.32 -24.49
N LYS A 589 -0.77 -6.03 -25.47
CA LYS A 589 -0.93 -4.67 -26.03
C LYS A 589 -1.32 -3.64 -24.97
N ALA A 590 -2.07 -4.03 -23.94
CA ALA A 590 -2.48 -3.13 -22.86
C ALA A 590 -1.31 -2.82 -21.91
N VAL A 591 -0.42 -3.77 -21.62
CA VAL A 591 0.87 -3.54 -20.92
C VAL A 591 1.73 -2.55 -21.70
N GLU A 592 1.90 -2.78 -23.01
CA GLU A 592 2.71 -1.92 -23.89
C GLU A 592 2.16 -0.49 -23.95
N LYS A 593 0.84 -0.34 -24.19
CA LYS A 593 0.15 0.97 -24.21
C LYS A 593 0.24 1.69 -22.86
N GLU A 594 0.12 0.99 -21.72
CA GLU A 594 0.30 1.62 -20.40
C GLU A 594 1.74 2.08 -20.17
N PHE A 595 2.73 1.29 -20.59
CA PHE A 595 4.14 1.68 -20.50
C PHE A 595 4.43 2.96 -21.31
N GLU A 596 3.92 3.06 -22.54
CA GLU A 596 4.01 4.27 -23.38
C GLU A 596 3.39 5.49 -22.69
N MET A 597 2.16 5.36 -22.18
CA MET A 597 1.47 6.47 -21.52
C MET A 597 2.16 6.89 -20.21
N ALA A 598 2.58 5.94 -19.37
CA ALA A 598 3.29 6.22 -18.13
C ALA A 598 4.69 6.81 -18.36
N LEU A 599 5.33 6.49 -19.49
CA LEU A 599 6.56 7.15 -19.92
C LEU A 599 6.30 8.60 -20.38
N GLN A 600 5.23 8.84 -21.15
CA GLN A 600 4.82 10.20 -21.55
C GLN A 600 4.50 11.07 -20.33
N ASP A 601 3.71 10.56 -19.38
CA ASP A 601 3.37 11.27 -18.14
C ASP A 601 4.64 11.62 -17.34
N ARG A 602 5.61 10.69 -17.25
CA ARG A 602 6.90 10.93 -16.59
C ARG A 602 7.73 11.99 -17.32
N ILE A 603 7.80 11.95 -18.65
CA ILE A 603 8.55 12.92 -19.45
C ILE A 603 7.99 14.34 -19.23
N MET A 604 6.67 14.48 -19.16
CA MET A 604 6.02 15.78 -18.93
C MET A 604 6.28 16.31 -17.51
N GLU A 605 6.13 15.49 -16.47
CA GLU A 605 6.42 15.93 -15.09
C GLU A 605 7.92 16.22 -14.89
N GLU A 606 8.82 15.40 -15.44
CA GLU A 606 10.27 15.69 -15.44
C GLU A 606 10.64 16.94 -16.25
N THR A 607 9.84 17.32 -17.25
CA THR A 607 10.03 18.57 -18.02
C THR A 607 9.61 19.78 -17.18
N LYS A 608 8.44 19.69 -16.54
CA LYS A 608 7.91 20.68 -15.60
C LYS A 608 8.85 20.92 -14.42
N ASP A 609 9.41 19.86 -13.82
CA ASP A 609 10.43 19.97 -12.78
C ASP A 609 11.69 20.72 -13.26
N LYS A 610 12.06 20.63 -14.54
CA LYS A 610 13.19 21.40 -15.09
C LYS A 610 12.81 22.85 -15.39
N LYS A 611 11.58 23.15 -15.85
CA LYS A 611 11.10 24.54 -15.95
C LYS A 611 11.15 25.23 -14.59
N ASN A 612 10.53 24.62 -13.58
CA ASN A 612 10.50 25.09 -12.20
C ASN A 612 11.92 25.28 -11.62
N ALA A 613 12.87 24.42 -11.99
CA ALA A 613 14.26 24.54 -11.54
C ALA A 613 15.04 25.69 -12.20
N VAL A 614 14.69 26.12 -13.42
CA VAL A 614 15.23 27.35 -14.01
C VAL A 614 14.62 28.57 -13.30
N GLU A 615 13.30 28.62 -13.19
CA GLU A 615 12.54 29.71 -12.54
C GLU A 615 13.01 29.95 -11.09
N ALA A 616 13.10 28.90 -10.28
CA ALA A 616 13.59 28.99 -8.91
C ALA A 616 15.07 29.45 -8.82
N TYR A 617 15.92 29.03 -9.76
CA TYR A 617 17.32 29.50 -9.82
C TYR A 617 17.41 30.97 -10.21
N VAL A 618 16.55 31.44 -11.12
CA VAL A 618 16.50 32.85 -11.52
C VAL A 618 16.14 33.74 -10.33
N TYR A 619 15.07 33.41 -9.60
CA TYR A 619 14.66 34.19 -8.43
C TYR A 619 15.66 34.10 -7.26
N ASP A 620 16.17 32.92 -6.91
CA ASP A 620 17.18 32.77 -5.83
C ASP A 620 18.48 33.51 -6.20
N MET A 621 19.02 33.33 -7.41
CA MET A 621 20.27 33.96 -7.80
C MET A 621 20.16 35.48 -7.92
N ARG A 622 19.07 36.03 -8.46
CA ARG A 622 18.85 37.48 -8.50
C ARG A 622 18.80 38.08 -7.09
N ASN A 623 18.13 37.42 -6.15
CA ASN A 623 18.10 37.85 -4.75
C ASN A 623 19.49 37.74 -4.09
N LYS A 624 20.18 36.62 -4.26
CA LYS A 624 21.56 36.40 -3.78
C LYS A 624 22.53 37.49 -4.24
N LEU A 625 22.51 37.86 -5.53
CA LEU A 625 23.40 38.86 -6.15
C LEU A 625 23.21 40.29 -5.60
N ASN A 626 21.99 40.64 -5.20
CA ASN A 626 21.68 41.96 -4.62
C ASN A 626 21.87 42.02 -3.10
N ASP A 627 22.04 40.87 -2.44
CA ASP A 627 22.27 40.71 -1.00
C ASP A 627 23.64 40.02 -0.77
N LYS A 628 23.67 38.79 -0.23
CA LYS A 628 24.87 38.15 0.31
C LYS A 628 26.02 37.92 -0.68
N TYR A 629 25.77 37.94 -1.98
CA TYR A 629 26.83 37.81 -3.01
C TYR A 629 27.33 39.14 -3.56
N TYR A 630 26.76 40.29 -3.16
CA TYR A 630 27.09 41.62 -3.68
C TYR A 630 28.60 41.92 -3.71
N GLU A 631 29.36 41.46 -2.71
CA GLU A 631 30.82 41.66 -2.62
C GLU A 631 31.66 40.64 -3.40
N PHE A 632 31.07 39.54 -3.86
CA PHE A 632 31.74 38.35 -4.41
C PHE A 632 31.71 38.29 -5.96
N VAL A 633 31.19 39.35 -6.57
CA VAL A 633 31.10 39.60 -8.01
C VAL A 633 31.45 41.08 -8.26
N THR A 634 31.98 41.44 -9.43
CA THR A 634 32.16 42.87 -9.77
C THR A 634 30.82 43.51 -10.19
N ASN A 635 30.68 44.84 -10.08
CA ASN A 635 29.43 45.52 -10.47
C ASN A 635 29.02 45.21 -11.93
N SER A 636 29.97 45.21 -12.87
CA SER A 636 29.70 44.86 -14.27
C SER A 636 29.20 43.43 -14.42
N GLU A 637 29.96 42.44 -13.91
CA GLU A 637 29.55 41.03 -13.96
C GLU A 637 28.18 40.78 -13.30
N ARG A 638 27.87 41.53 -12.22
CA ARG A 638 26.58 41.46 -11.53
C ARG A 638 25.45 42.02 -12.40
N GLU A 639 25.64 43.20 -12.98
CA GLU A 639 24.64 43.84 -13.83
C GLU A 639 24.42 43.04 -15.13
N ASP A 640 25.50 42.60 -15.78
CA ASP A 640 25.47 41.69 -16.94
C ASP A 640 24.75 40.37 -16.63
N PHE A 641 24.89 39.83 -15.41
CA PHE A 641 24.24 38.58 -15.02
C PHE A 641 22.79 38.79 -14.55
N ILE A 642 22.46 39.90 -13.87
CA ILE A 642 21.08 40.27 -13.52
C ILE A 642 20.26 40.48 -14.80
N ASN A 643 20.82 41.16 -15.81
CA ASN A 643 20.19 41.30 -17.11
C ASN A 643 19.97 39.93 -17.76
N LYS A 644 21.00 39.06 -17.80
CA LYS A 644 20.87 37.69 -18.33
C LYS A 644 19.88 36.80 -17.56
N LEU A 645 19.67 37.07 -16.27
CA LEU A 645 18.64 36.40 -15.45
C LEU A 645 17.24 36.93 -15.81
N GLN A 646 17.10 38.21 -16.16
CA GLN A 646 15.86 38.77 -16.73
C GLN A 646 15.57 38.19 -18.11
N ASP A 647 16.55 38.15 -19.02
CA ASP A 647 16.40 37.56 -20.37
C ASP A 647 15.85 36.11 -20.31
N VAL A 648 16.16 35.35 -19.25
CA VAL A 648 15.69 33.98 -19.05
C VAL A 648 14.34 33.92 -18.33
N GLU A 649 13.98 34.90 -17.49
CA GLU A 649 12.62 35.03 -16.94
C GLU A 649 11.62 35.41 -18.03
N ASP A 650 11.93 36.44 -18.82
CA ASP A 650 11.09 36.91 -19.92
C ASP A 650 10.89 35.76 -20.92
N TRP A 651 11.97 35.05 -21.28
CA TRP A 651 11.89 33.84 -22.10
C TRP A 651 11.05 32.70 -21.48
N LEU A 652 11.01 32.52 -20.16
CA LEU A 652 10.20 31.45 -19.51
C LEU A 652 8.69 31.68 -19.61
N TYR A 653 8.27 32.93 -19.84
CA TYR A 653 6.87 33.34 -20.00
C TYR A 653 6.47 33.61 -21.46
N ASP A 654 7.43 33.88 -22.35
CA ASP A 654 7.23 33.94 -23.81
C ASP A 654 7.61 32.60 -24.49
N GLU A 655 8.65 32.57 -25.34
CA GLU A 655 9.01 31.44 -26.21
C GLU A 655 9.28 30.12 -25.48
N GLY A 656 9.73 30.21 -24.22
CA GLY A 656 10.05 29.09 -23.35
C GLY A 656 8.91 28.64 -22.45
N GLU A 657 7.65 28.98 -22.75
CA GLU A 657 6.53 28.49 -21.94
C GLU A 657 6.41 26.95 -21.95
N ASP A 658 6.58 26.35 -23.14
CA ASP A 658 6.27 24.94 -23.45
C ASP A 658 7.44 24.19 -24.10
N GLU A 659 8.66 24.49 -23.64
CA GLU A 659 9.88 23.91 -24.20
C GLU A 659 10.24 22.51 -23.66
N THR A 660 11.16 21.84 -24.33
CA THR A 660 11.60 20.50 -23.98
C THR A 660 12.50 20.48 -22.74
N LYS A 661 12.48 19.35 -22.00
CA LYS A 661 13.37 19.08 -20.86
C LYS A 661 14.84 19.43 -21.13
N GLY A 662 15.34 19.15 -22.35
CA GLY A 662 16.72 19.42 -22.75
C GLY A 662 17.04 20.91 -22.82
N VAL A 663 16.11 21.73 -23.29
CA VAL A 663 16.27 23.20 -23.37
C VAL A 663 16.29 23.82 -21.98
N TYR A 664 15.40 23.43 -21.06
CA TYR A 664 15.45 23.90 -19.67
C TYR A 664 16.74 23.49 -18.95
N VAL A 665 17.23 22.27 -19.15
CA VAL A 665 18.53 21.84 -18.60
C VAL A 665 19.67 22.70 -19.15
N SER A 666 19.70 22.96 -20.47
CA SER A 666 20.74 23.79 -21.09
C SER A 666 20.71 25.24 -20.59
N LYS A 667 19.52 25.84 -20.43
CA LYS A 667 19.33 27.18 -19.84
C LYS A 667 19.84 27.23 -18.39
N LEU A 668 19.52 26.23 -17.58
CA LEU A 668 20.02 26.14 -16.20
C LEU A 668 21.55 26.00 -16.14
N GLU A 669 22.15 25.22 -17.03
CA GLU A 669 23.60 25.08 -17.13
C GLU A 669 24.30 26.38 -17.61
N GLU A 670 23.69 27.14 -18.52
CA GLU A 670 24.19 28.46 -18.95
C GLU A 670 24.25 29.44 -17.77
N LEU A 671 23.17 29.52 -16.97
CA LEU A 671 23.11 30.37 -15.79
C LEU A 671 24.11 29.93 -14.70
N LYS A 672 24.17 28.63 -14.40
CA LYS A 672 25.10 28.06 -13.41
C LYS A 672 26.55 28.31 -13.73
N LYS A 673 26.92 28.30 -15.01
CA LYS A 673 28.28 28.63 -15.46
C LYS A 673 28.74 30.05 -15.09
N ARG A 674 27.80 30.97 -14.80
CA ARG A 674 28.08 32.31 -14.24
C ARG A 674 27.88 32.39 -12.72
N GLY A 675 26.81 31.80 -12.19
CA GLY A 675 26.44 31.93 -10.77
C GLY A 675 27.23 31.06 -9.80
N ASP A 676 27.53 29.81 -10.17
CA ASP A 676 28.17 28.85 -9.28
C ASP A 676 29.59 29.30 -8.85
N PRO A 677 30.43 29.94 -9.69
CA PRO A 677 31.68 30.58 -9.25
C PRO A 677 31.50 31.65 -8.15
N VAL A 678 30.41 32.42 -8.18
CA VAL A 678 30.11 33.45 -7.17
C VAL A 678 29.66 32.81 -5.86
N GLU A 679 28.81 31.78 -5.93
CA GLU A 679 28.39 30.99 -4.77
C GLU A 679 29.58 30.28 -4.10
N VAL A 680 30.55 29.76 -4.89
CA VAL A 680 31.81 29.20 -4.39
C VAL A 680 32.68 30.26 -3.68
N ARG A 681 32.84 31.46 -4.25
CA ARG A 681 33.61 32.56 -3.59
C ARG A 681 33.00 32.94 -2.24
N TYR A 682 31.68 33.10 -2.18
CA TYR A 682 30.96 33.37 -0.94
C TYR A 682 31.13 32.24 0.08
N LYS A 683 30.90 30.98 -0.33
CA LYS A 683 30.97 29.81 0.55
C LYS A 683 32.37 29.66 1.15
N GLU A 684 33.40 29.71 0.32
CA GLU A 684 34.79 29.65 0.77
C GLU A 684 35.16 30.82 1.70
N HIS A 685 34.60 32.02 1.50
CA HIS A 685 34.80 33.13 2.44
C HIS A 685 34.13 32.88 3.81
N MET A 686 32.96 32.24 3.85
CA MET A 686 32.28 31.89 5.11
C MET A 686 32.97 30.73 5.85
N GLU A 687 33.36 29.67 5.14
CA GLU A 687 33.87 28.43 5.76
C GLU A 687 35.35 28.51 6.16
N ARG A 688 36.18 29.27 5.42
CA ARG A 688 37.64 29.36 5.63
C ARG A 688 38.04 29.74 7.05
N GLY A 689 37.29 30.61 7.73
CA GLY A 689 37.59 31.03 9.11
C GLY A 689 37.59 29.87 10.11
N THR A 690 36.57 29.02 10.03
CA THR A 690 36.41 27.85 10.90
C THR A 690 37.43 26.77 10.59
N VAL A 691 37.63 26.46 9.30
CA VAL A 691 38.57 25.40 8.89
C VAL A 691 40.03 25.80 9.14
N MET A 692 40.37 27.08 8.96
CA MET A 692 41.67 27.63 9.37
C MET A 692 41.90 27.45 10.88
N SER A 693 40.89 27.72 11.72
CA SER A 693 40.98 27.53 13.17
C SER A 693 41.17 26.07 13.56
N GLN A 694 40.54 25.12 12.84
CA GLN A 694 40.73 23.68 13.05
C GLN A 694 42.16 23.23 12.70
N LEU A 695 42.72 23.71 11.59
CA LEU A 695 44.11 23.43 11.21
C LEU A 695 45.11 24.04 12.22
N ILE A 696 44.88 25.27 12.69
CA ILE A 696 45.70 25.89 13.75
C ILE A 696 45.63 25.08 15.05
N TYR A 697 44.45 24.62 15.45
CA TYR A 697 44.29 23.75 16.62
C TYR A 697 45.07 22.43 16.47
N CYS A 698 45.01 21.79 15.30
CA CYS A 698 45.78 20.57 15.00
C CYS A 698 47.31 20.82 15.11
N ILE A 699 47.80 21.91 14.50
CA ILE A 699 49.21 22.34 14.58
C ILE A 699 49.64 22.57 16.04
N ASN A 700 48.85 23.31 16.80
CA ASN A 700 49.20 23.63 18.19
C ASN A 700 49.13 22.40 19.09
N SER A 701 48.12 21.54 18.95
CA SER A 701 48.00 20.31 19.74
C SER A 701 49.20 19.37 19.57
N TYR A 702 49.68 19.16 18.34
CA TYR A 702 50.87 18.35 18.10
C TYR A 702 52.18 19.04 18.51
N ARG A 703 52.26 20.37 18.37
CA ARG A 703 53.40 21.17 18.84
C ARG A 703 53.54 21.14 20.36
N GLU A 704 52.45 21.40 21.08
CA GLU A 704 52.40 21.35 22.54
C GLU A 704 52.72 19.94 23.04
N ALA A 705 52.14 18.89 22.43
CA ALA A 705 52.46 17.51 22.78
C ALA A 705 53.96 17.18 22.59
N ALA A 706 54.58 17.63 21.48
CA ALA A 706 56.00 17.41 21.22
C ALA A 706 56.96 18.24 22.08
N MET A 707 56.51 19.40 22.60
CA MET A 707 57.25 20.23 23.57
C MET A 707 56.93 19.91 25.04
N SER A 708 56.00 18.99 25.31
CA SER A 708 55.51 18.74 26.66
C SER A 708 56.47 17.89 27.49
N ASN A 709 56.64 18.30 28.75
CA ASN A 709 57.30 17.54 29.82
C ASN A 709 56.32 16.60 30.56
N ASP A 710 55.17 16.28 29.95
CA ASP A 710 54.22 15.31 30.49
C ASP A 710 54.82 13.89 30.40
N PRO A 711 54.87 13.13 31.52
CA PRO A 711 55.44 11.78 31.54
C PRO A 711 54.86 10.80 30.53
N LYS A 712 53.70 11.07 29.93
CA LYS A 712 53.14 10.27 28.82
C LYS A 712 53.96 10.35 27.52
N PHE A 713 54.93 11.25 27.40
CA PHE A 713 55.76 11.42 26.19
C PHE A 713 57.28 11.21 26.42
N ASP A 714 57.73 10.84 27.62
CA ASP A 714 59.17 10.67 27.96
C ASP A 714 59.90 9.65 27.09
N HIS A 715 59.18 8.63 26.60
CA HIS A 715 59.72 7.50 25.85
C HIS A 715 59.74 7.70 24.33
N ILE A 716 59.28 8.86 23.84
CA ILE A 716 59.36 9.24 22.43
C ILE A 716 60.69 9.96 22.23
N ASP A 717 61.49 9.50 21.27
CA ASP A 717 62.84 10.02 21.07
C ASP A 717 62.84 11.50 20.67
N MET A 718 63.89 12.22 21.06
CA MET A 718 64.02 13.65 20.77
C MET A 718 64.13 13.94 19.26
N ALA A 719 64.68 13.04 18.44
CA ALA A 719 64.67 13.21 16.98
C ALA A 719 63.30 12.89 16.36
N GLU A 720 62.48 12.04 17.00
CA GLU A 720 61.07 11.84 16.62
C GLU A 720 60.21 13.06 16.98
N LYS A 721 60.38 13.64 18.18
CA LYS A 721 59.73 14.91 18.57
C LYS A 721 60.12 16.05 17.63
N HIS A 722 61.40 16.17 17.24
CA HIS A 722 61.83 17.19 16.27
C HIS A 722 61.19 17.02 14.87
N LYS A 723 60.90 15.79 14.41
CA LYS A 723 60.16 15.58 13.15
C LYS A 723 58.73 16.11 13.24
N VAL A 724 58.03 15.85 14.35
CA VAL A 724 56.68 16.39 14.61
C VAL A 724 56.71 17.92 14.63
N LEU A 725 57.69 18.53 15.30
CA LEU A 725 57.85 19.99 15.33
C LEU A 725 58.15 20.59 13.95
N ASN A 726 58.97 19.94 13.13
CA ASN A 726 59.27 20.39 11.77
C ASN A 726 58.03 20.32 10.85
N GLU A 727 57.25 19.24 10.92
CA GLU A 727 56.01 19.14 10.12
C GLU A 727 54.96 20.17 10.57
N CYS A 728 54.81 20.38 11.88
CA CYS A 728 53.97 21.44 12.44
C CYS A 728 54.45 22.85 12.04
N MET A 729 55.75 23.04 11.80
CA MET A 729 56.31 24.32 11.32
C MET A 729 56.00 24.52 9.83
N GLN A 730 56.22 23.50 8.99
CA GLN A 730 55.91 23.54 7.56
C GLN A 730 54.41 23.75 7.30
N ALA A 731 53.54 23.12 8.09
CA ALA A 731 52.09 23.32 8.02
C ALA A 731 51.69 24.77 8.37
N GLU A 732 52.31 25.37 9.40
CA GLU A 732 52.05 26.76 9.76
C GLU A 732 52.58 27.76 8.73
N VAL A 733 53.79 27.54 8.20
CA VAL A 733 54.38 28.39 7.15
C VAL A 733 53.51 28.37 5.90
N TRP A 734 53.12 27.18 5.42
CA TRP A 734 52.20 27.03 4.29
C TRP A 734 50.88 27.77 4.52
N LEU A 735 50.28 27.64 5.71
CA LEU A 735 49.03 28.31 6.05
C LEU A 735 49.19 29.84 6.09
N ARG A 736 50.31 30.33 6.62
CA ARG A 736 50.64 31.76 6.70
C ARG A 736 50.85 32.37 5.31
N GLU A 737 51.61 31.70 4.45
CA GLU A 737 51.83 32.10 3.05
C GLU A 737 50.52 32.12 2.25
N LYS A 738 49.75 31.03 2.30
CA LYS A 738 48.45 30.93 1.62
C LYS A 738 47.44 31.95 2.14
N LYS A 739 47.44 32.21 3.45
CA LYS A 739 46.62 33.27 4.05
C LYS A 739 47.05 34.64 3.52
N GLN A 740 48.34 34.97 3.52
CA GLN A 740 48.82 36.25 3.00
C GLN A 740 48.48 36.45 1.52
N GLN A 741 48.56 35.39 0.70
CA GLN A 741 48.09 35.40 -0.69
C GLN A 741 46.57 35.67 -0.76
N GLN A 742 45.77 34.99 0.06
CA GLN A 742 44.31 35.15 0.08
C GLN A 742 43.84 36.52 0.60
N ASP A 743 44.49 37.05 1.64
CA ASP A 743 44.19 38.35 2.25
C ASP A 743 44.58 39.52 1.32
N SER A 744 45.40 39.27 0.29
CA SER A 744 45.77 40.25 -0.75
C SER A 744 44.80 40.31 -1.93
N LEU A 745 43.80 39.43 -2.00
CA LEU A 745 42.83 39.33 -3.09
C LEU A 745 41.48 39.95 -2.69
N PRO A 746 40.77 40.64 -3.61
CA PRO A 746 39.41 41.11 -3.35
C PRO A 746 38.43 39.92 -3.26
N LYS A 747 37.30 40.12 -2.56
CA LYS A 747 36.25 39.09 -2.36
C LYS A 747 35.69 38.48 -3.65
N HIS A 748 35.71 39.23 -4.76
CA HIS A 748 35.27 38.77 -6.08
C HIS A 748 36.36 38.05 -6.91
N ALA A 749 37.60 37.97 -6.43
CA ALA A 749 38.60 37.11 -7.07
C ALA A 749 38.39 35.64 -6.70
N ASN A 750 38.89 34.72 -7.53
CA ASN A 750 38.84 33.30 -7.22
C ASN A 750 39.76 32.99 -6.02
N PRO A 751 39.28 32.27 -4.99
CA PRO A 751 40.05 32.03 -3.78
C PRO A 751 41.27 31.14 -4.03
N VAL A 752 42.40 31.51 -3.40
CA VAL A 752 43.68 30.79 -3.47
C VAL A 752 43.97 29.97 -2.22
N LEU A 753 43.19 30.13 -1.16
CA LEU A 753 43.17 29.27 0.02
C LEU A 753 41.78 28.66 0.17
N LEU A 754 41.65 27.42 -0.28
CA LEU A 754 40.40 26.65 -0.25
C LEU A 754 40.27 25.86 1.06
N SER A 755 39.05 25.76 1.56
CA SER A 755 38.73 25.03 2.79
C SER A 755 39.08 23.54 2.65
N ALA A 756 38.83 22.95 1.48
CA ALA A 756 39.21 21.58 1.17
C ALA A 756 40.74 21.34 1.09
N GLU A 757 41.56 22.36 0.81
CA GLU A 757 43.03 22.25 0.91
C GLU A 757 43.49 22.23 2.37
N MET A 758 42.89 23.09 3.22
CA MET A 758 43.20 23.14 4.65
C MET A 758 42.80 21.86 5.38
N THR A 759 41.63 21.28 5.07
CA THR A 759 41.22 19.98 5.63
C THR A 759 42.22 18.88 5.27
N LYS A 760 42.61 18.76 3.99
CA LYS A 760 43.63 17.80 3.55
C LYS A 760 45.00 18.02 4.20
N LYS A 761 45.36 19.27 4.50
CA LYS A 761 46.58 19.61 5.26
C LYS A 761 46.48 19.20 6.74
N ALA A 762 45.32 19.34 7.37
CA ALA A 762 45.09 18.86 8.73
C ALA A 762 45.13 17.32 8.80
N GLU A 763 44.49 16.63 7.84
CA GLU A 763 44.52 15.17 7.71
C GLU A 763 45.95 14.63 7.48
N ALA A 764 46.73 15.29 6.63
CA ALA A 764 48.14 14.93 6.38
C ALA A 764 49.00 15.11 7.64
N LEU A 765 48.79 16.21 8.38
CA LEU A 765 49.50 16.49 9.63
C LEU A 765 49.14 15.48 10.73
N ASP A 766 47.85 15.16 10.93
CA ASP A 766 47.42 14.12 11.87
C ASP A 766 48.04 12.76 11.49
N ARG A 767 47.94 12.37 10.22
CA ARG A 767 48.48 11.10 9.73
C ARG A 767 49.99 10.96 9.92
N PHE A 768 50.74 12.07 9.91
CA PHE A 768 52.19 12.07 10.17
C PHE A 768 52.51 12.13 11.68
N CYS A 769 51.89 13.04 12.42
CA CYS A 769 52.23 13.32 13.81
C CYS A 769 51.62 12.30 14.79
N ARG A 770 50.40 11.81 14.54
CA ARG A 770 49.68 10.90 15.43
C ARG A 770 50.43 9.60 15.71
N PRO A 771 50.95 8.84 14.72
CA PRO A 771 51.64 7.57 14.99
C PRO A 771 52.92 7.75 15.83
N ILE A 772 53.56 8.92 15.73
CA ILE A 772 54.72 9.28 16.55
C ILE A 772 54.27 9.60 17.98
N MET A 773 53.28 10.49 18.13
CA MET A 773 52.84 10.97 19.45
C MET A 773 51.97 9.98 20.24
N THR A 774 51.41 8.95 19.59
CA THR A 774 50.70 7.83 20.25
C THR A 774 51.52 6.54 20.31
N LYS A 775 52.83 6.60 20.08
CA LYS A 775 53.75 5.46 20.22
C LYS A 775 53.71 4.92 21.66
N PRO A 776 53.58 3.60 21.90
CA PRO A 776 53.44 3.06 23.26
C PRO A 776 54.77 3.03 24.05
N LYS A 777 54.67 3.03 25.38
CA LYS A 777 55.83 2.94 26.29
C LYS A 777 56.52 1.56 26.20
N PRO A 778 57.87 1.51 26.19
CA PRO A 778 58.61 0.26 26.40
C PRO A 778 58.25 -0.39 27.74
N LYS A 779 58.23 -1.73 27.79
CA LYS A 779 57.98 -2.48 29.04
C LYS A 779 59.24 -2.44 29.95
N PRO A 780 59.11 -2.29 31.28
CA PRO A 780 60.26 -2.26 32.18
C PRO A 780 61.05 -3.59 32.23
N ALA A 781 62.36 -3.49 32.49
CA ALA A 781 63.20 -4.64 32.83
C ALA A 781 63.00 -5.06 34.30
N LYS A 782 63.13 -6.36 34.60
CA LYS A 782 63.04 -6.89 35.97
C LYS A 782 64.35 -6.66 36.74
N PRO A 783 64.31 -6.29 38.04
CA PRO A 783 65.48 -6.32 38.92
C PRO A 783 65.90 -7.75 39.29
N ALA A 784 67.14 -7.91 39.76
CA ALA A 784 67.63 -9.12 40.43
C ALA A 784 67.67 -8.92 41.96
N THR A 785 67.50 -10.00 42.72
CA THR A 785 67.35 -9.98 44.19
C THR A 785 68.35 -10.95 44.86
N PRO A 786 68.99 -10.61 46.00
CA PRO A 786 69.83 -11.54 46.79
C PRO A 786 69.04 -12.53 47.67
N GLU A 787 69.71 -13.54 48.23
CA GLU A 787 69.13 -14.81 48.73
C GLU A 787 70.01 -15.42 49.88
N VAL A 788 69.63 -16.43 50.70
CA VAL A 788 68.42 -17.31 50.72
C VAL A 788 67.74 -17.48 52.11
N PRO A 789 68.34 -18.09 53.17
CA PRO A 789 67.58 -19.10 53.94
C PRO A 789 67.56 -18.95 55.48
N PRO A 790 66.78 -19.78 56.24
CA PRO A 790 65.77 -20.81 55.85
C PRO A 790 64.33 -20.36 56.23
N SER A 791 63.23 -21.13 56.33
CA SER A 791 62.83 -22.57 56.20
C SER A 791 61.30 -22.56 55.94
N SER A 792 60.65 -23.33 55.06
CA SER A 792 60.52 -24.80 54.84
C SER A 792 59.62 -25.56 55.84
N PRO A 793 58.79 -26.55 55.42
CA PRO A 793 58.36 -26.96 54.06
C PRO A 793 56.84 -26.74 53.82
N SER A 794 56.26 -26.72 52.60
CA SER A 794 56.67 -26.96 51.20
C SER A 794 55.77 -26.07 50.28
N HIS A 795 55.64 -26.13 48.94
CA HIS A 795 56.13 -26.92 47.77
C HIS A 795 56.12 -25.94 46.55
N GLY A 796 56.33 -26.24 45.25
CA GLY A 796 56.47 -27.48 44.47
C GLY A 796 55.25 -27.76 43.55
N GLU A 797 55.32 -27.73 42.21
CA GLU A 797 56.42 -27.29 41.32
C GLU A 797 55.87 -26.46 40.11
N HIS A 798 56.01 -26.68 38.78
CA HIS A 798 56.65 -27.68 37.92
C HIS A 798 57.11 -27.07 36.55
N GLN A 799 57.15 -27.85 35.46
CA GLN A 799 57.91 -27.67 34.20
C GLN A 799 57.00 -27.96 32.96
N TYR A 800 57.28 -27.76 31.65
CA TYR A 800 58.38 -27.27 30.78
C TYR A 800 57.81 -27.13 29.31
N GLN A 801 58.42 -26.61 28.22
CA GLN A 801 59.57 -25.71 27.91
C GLN A 801 59.53 -25.29 26.40
N GLY A 802 60.09 -24.13 26.02
CA GLY A 802 60.85 -23.94 24.75
C GLY A 802 60.15 -23.42 23.47
N GLY A 803 60.93 -22.75 22.60
CA GLY A 803 60.56 -22.28 21.24
C GLY A 803 61.20 -20.94 20.85
N ASN A 804 61.68 -20.75 19.60
CA ASN A 804 62.49 -19.58 19.22
C ASN A 804 62.41 -19.16 17.72
N SER A 805 62.62 -17.86 17.45
CA SER A 805 63.10 -17.20 16.20
C SER A 805 62.38 -17.43 14.86
N GLY A 806 62.13 -16.33 14.13
CA GLY A 806 61.78 -16.34 12.70
C GLY A 806 62.58 -15.27 11.90
N PRO A 807 62.49 -15.25 10.55
CA PRO A 807 63.00 -14.10 9.78
C PRO A 807 62.17 -13.64 8.55
N LYS A 808 62.19 -12.32 8.31
CA LYS A 808 62.20 -11.58 7.02
C LYS A 808 61.11 -11.76 5.93
N ALA A 809 60.79 -10.59 5.33
CA ALA A 809 60.07 -10.30 4.08
C ALA A 809 60.24 -11.30 2.90
N ASN A 810 59.33 -11.39 1.91
CA ASN A 810 58.96 -10.29 0.99
C ASN A 810 57.75 -10.60 0.05
N SER A 811 57.22 -9.56 -0.61
CA SER A 811 56.54 -9.53 -1.95
C SER A 811 55.25 -10.34 -2.29
N ASN A 812 54.28 -9.57 -2.82
CA ASN A 812 53.30 -9.87 -3.89
C ASN A 812 52.03 -10.75 -3.71
N ASN A 813 50.92 -10.16 -4.21
CA ASN A 813 49.70 -10.71 -4.81
C ASN A 813 48.56 -11.35 -3.96
N ASN A 814 47.34 -10.92 -4.34
CA ASN A 814 45.98 -11.41 -4.03
C ASN A 814 45.75 -12.93 -4.28
N PRO A 815 44.59 -13.55 -3.90
CA PRO A 815 43.36 -13.02 -3.27
C PRO A 815 42.97 -13.79 -1.94
N PRO A 816 41.72 -14.27 -1.71
CA PRO A 816 40.60 -13.56 -1.08
C PRO A 816 40.17 -14.07 0.32
N ALA A 817 39.04 -13.54 0.81
CA ALA A 817 38.27 -13.87 2.04
C ALA A 817 37.64 -15.30 2.00
N PRO A 818 36.88 -15.82 3.03
CA PRO A 818 36.18 -15.11 4.11
C PRO A 818 36.05 -15.79 5.51
N GLU A 819 35.22 -15.17 6.37
CA GLU A 819 34.41 -15.73 7.49
C GLU A 819 35.07 -16.33 8.77
N ALA A 820 34.38 -16.50 9.91
CA ALA A 820 33.53 -15.58 10.73
C ALA A 820 33.00 -16.30 12.01
N TYR A 821 32.38 -15.55 12.95
CA TYR A 821 31.53 -16.01 14.09
C TYR A 821 32.26 -16.75 15.26
N GLU A 822 31.78 -16.80 16.52
CA GLU A 822 30.98 -15.86 17.35
C GLU A 822 31.17 -16.16 18.87
N GLU A 823 30.51 -15.33 19.73
CA GLU A 823 30.11 -15.53 21.15
C GLU A 823 31.05 -15.10 22.30
N SER A 824 30.57 -14.82 23.53
CA SER A 824 29.48 -13.89 23.98
C SER A 824 29.56 -13.66 25.53
N MET A 825 29.25 -12.43 26.02
CA MET A 825 28.71 -12.00 27.35
C MET A 825 29.23 -12.59 28.70
N ASP A 826 29.30 -11.89 29.84
CA ASP A 826 29.31 -10.45 30.28
C ASP A 826 29.69 -10.43 31.80
N SER A 827 29.92 -9.36 32.58
CA SER A 827 29.87 -7.89 32.35
C SER A 827 31.22 -7.23 32.77
N ASP A 828 31.54 -6.64 33.94
CA ASP A 828 30.88 -6.13 35.17
C ASP A 828 31.96 -5.27 35.95
N LYS A 829 31.76 -4.34 36.91
CA LYS A 829 30.61 -3.74 37.61
C LYS A 829 30.97 -2.31 38.13
N SER A 830 29.94 -1.53 38.53
CA SER A 830 29.96 -0.39 39.48
C SER A 830 30.97 0.77 39.35
N ASP A 831 30.46 1.91 38.87
CA ASP A 831 30.52 3.26 39.47
C ASP A 831 31.85 3.96 39.89
N ALA A 832 32.17 5.09 39.23
CA ALA A 832 32.11 6.45 39.81
C ALA A 832 32.63 7.57 38.86
N PRO A 833 31.89 8.67 38.64
CA PRO A 833 32.39 9.87 37.94
C PRO A 833 32.37 11.17 38.79
N SER A 834 33.22 12.15 38.47
CA SER A 834 33.10 13.52 39.01
C SER A 834 33.78 14.60 38.13
N SER A 835 33.53 15.88 38.46
CA SER A 835 33.89 17.15 37.77
C SER A 835 32.93 17.66 36.68
N VAL A 836 32.74 18.98 36.50
CA VAL A 836 32.05 19.96 37.40
C VAL A 836 31.57 21.18 36.57
N ARG A 837 30.63 21.98 37.13
CA ARG A 837 29.97 23.17 36.54
C ARG A 837 30.95 24.32 36.14
N TRP A 838 30.59 25.35 35.36
CA TRP A 838 29.37 26.20 35.35
C TRP A 838 29.01 26.74 33.95
N GLY A 839 27.80 27.24 33.66
CA GLY A 839 26.59 27.35 34.49
C GLY A 839 25.44 28.10 33.78
N GLY A 840 24.20 27.93 34.26
CA GLY A 840 22.96 28.48 33.70
C GLY A 840 21.78 27.55 34.02
N ALA A 841 20.61 28.09 34.39
CA ALA A 841 19.56 27.30 35.07
C ALA A 841 18.15 27.46 34.46
N PRO A 842 17.42 26.35 34.22
CA PRO A 842 15.97 26.32 34.08
C PRO A 842 15.27 25.81 35.36
N TYR A 843 13.99 26.13 35.52
CA TYR A 843 13.10 25.51 36.52
C TYR A 843 12.41 24.26 35.95
N ALA A 844 12.15 23.27 36.80
CA ALA A 844 11.31 22.11 36.49
C ALA A 844 10.51 21.67 37.73
N SER A 845 9.32 21.10 37.52
CA SER A 845 8.39 20.67 38.58
C SER A 845 8.14 19.17 38.52
N PRO A 846 8.14 18.44 39.66
CA PRO A 846 7.61 17.08 39.77
C PRO A 846 6.20 17.05 40.38
N SER A 847 5.51 15.91 40.29
CA SER A 847 4.13 15.70 40.74
C SER A 847 4.01 14.43 41.60
N VAL A 848 3.27 14.49 42.73
CA VAL A 848 2.86 13.32 43.54
C VAL A 848 1.43 13.54 44.09
N LYS A 849 0.71 12.43 44.31
CA LYS A 849 -0.70 12.32 44.74
C LYS A 849 -0.92 12.61 46.23
N ALA A 850 -2.17 12.90 46.61
CA ALA A 850 -2.75 12.65 47.94
C ALA A 850 -4.26 12.33 47.82
N SER A 851 -4.88 11.77 48.87
CA SER A 851 -6.28 11.30 48.89
C SER A 851 -6.80 11.18 50.35
N LEU A 852 -8.13 11.00 50.53
CA LEU A 852 -8.90 11.02 51.79
C LEU A 852 -9.18 12.47 52.29
N GLN A 853 -10.40 12.97 52.57
CA GLN A 853 -11.57 12.51 53.38
C GLN A 853 -11.44 12.84 54.89
N GLU A 854 -12.49 13.12 55.67
CA GLU A 854 -13.96 13.22 55.42
C GLU A 854 -14.38 14.73 55.15
N ASP A 855 -15.50 15.41 55.54
CA ASP A 855 -16.68 15.13 56.39
C ASP A 855 -17.93 16.04 56.07
N CYS A 856 -19.09 15.64 56.64
CA CYS A 856 -20.44 16.22 56.84
C CYS A 856 -20.87 17.63 56.38
N GLY A 857 -22.08 17.68 55.78
CA GLY A 857 -22.96 18.86 55.68
C GLY A 857 -24.28 18.55 54.95
N SER A 858 -25.41 18.40 55.66
CA SER A 858 -26.67 17.81 55.16
C SER A 858 -27.77 18.82 54.75
N GLY A 859 -28.71 18.37 53.91
CA GLY A 859 -29.96 19.10 53.58
C GLY A 859 -30.76 18.42 52.45
N GLU A 860 -32.06 18.17 52.66
CA GLU A 860 -32.94 17.37 51.79
C GLU A 860 -34.10 18.17 51.14
N GLU A 861 -34.71 17.56 50.11
CA GLU A 861 -36.08 17.77 49.57
C GLU A 861 -36.56 19.15 49.06
N GLY A 862 -37.52 19.11 48.11
CA GLY A 862 -38.29 20.27 47.65
C GLY A 862 -38.87 20.12 46.23
N SER A 863 -40.15 20.45 46.01
CA SER A 863 -40.84 20.22 44.72
C SER A 863 -41.92 21.27 44.40
N LEU A 864 -42.45 21.21 43.16
CA LEU A 864 -43.68 21.83 42.61
C LEU A 864 -43.72 23.34 42.23
N ARG A 865 -43.70 23.55 40.89
CA ARG A 865 -44.74 24.25 40.07
C ARG A 865 -44.91 25.79 40.03
N ARG A 866 -45.05 26.24 38.76
CA ARG A 866 -45.97 27.27 38.18
C ARG A 866 -45.71 28.78 38.42
N GLY A 867 -45.86 29.55 37.33
CA GLY A 867 -46.23 30.97 37.33
C GLY A 867 -45.44 31.80 36.32
N GLY A 868 -46.09 32.50 35.37
CA GLY A 868 -45.36 33.28 34.35
C GLY A 868 -46.14 34.44 33.75
N SER A 869 -45.76 34.83 32.52
CA SER A 869 -46.48 35.71 31.56
C SER A 869 -46.17 37.24 31.54
N LYS A 870 -46.02 37.74 30.29
CA LYS A 870 -46.27 39.11 29.76
C LYS A 870 -45.30 40.29 30.07
N ARG A 871 -44.60 40.74 29.01
CA ARG A 871 -44.73 42.05 28.27
C ARG A 871 -43.48 42.18 27.37
N LYS A 872 -43.50 42.20 26.04
CA LYS A 872 -44.18 43.05 25.03
C LYS A 872 -43.84 44.55 25.14
N ARG A 873 -42.96 45.01 24.24
CA ARG A 873 -42.98 46.37 23.64
C ARG A 873 -42.21 46.39 22.32
N GLU A 874 -42.76 47.10 21.35
CA GLU A 874 -42.12 47.48 20.08
C GLU A 874 -41.63 48.94 20.19
N LEU A 875 -40.63 49.36 19.41
CA LEU A 875 -40.78 50.40 18.36
C LEU A 875 -39.46 50.97 17.81
N ALA A 876 -39.51 51.22 16.49
CA ALA A 876 -38.96 52.35 15.71
C ALA A 876 -37.48 52.76 15.79
N ALA A 877 -36.93 52.99 14.59
CA ALA A 877 -35.60 53.52 14.33
C ALA A 877 -35.60 55.04 14.08
N VAL A 878 -34.45 55.67 14.36
CA VAL A 878 -33.83 56.83 13.67
C VAL A 878 -32.30 56.62 13.83
N GLY A 879 -31.41 56.87 12.89
CA GLY A 879 -31.55 57.46 11.55
C GLY A 879 -30.58 58.64 11.39
N CYS A 880 -29.47 58.43 10.70
CA CYS A 880 -28.57 59.51 10.28
C CYS A 880 -27.86 59.10 8.99
N ALA A 881 -27.62 60.06 8.11
CA ALA A 881 -26.91 59.89 6.85
C ALA A 881 -25.98 61.08 6.67
N ASP A 882 -24.88 60.90 5.94
CA ASP A 882 -24.38 61.99 5.11
C ASP A 882 -23.67 61.45 3.85
N SER A 883 -23.42 62.33 2.88
CA SER A 883 -23.20 61.92 1.48
C SER A 883 -22.10 62.72 0.78
N TYR A 884 -21.41 62.09 -0.19
CA TYR A 884 -20.61 62.79 -1.20
C TYR A 884 -20.78 62.15 -2.60
N GLN A 885 -20.33 62.87 -3.64
CA GLN A 885 -21.05 62.96 -4.91
C GLN A 885 -20.51 62.11 -6.07
N ARG A 886 -21.36 61.99 -7.11
CA ARG A 886 -21.05 61.42 -8.44
C ARG A 886 -20.16 62.35 -9.28
N ILE A 887 -19.35 61.76 -10.16
CA ILE A 887 -19.05 62.28 -11.51
C ILE A 887 -19.33 61.15 -12.53
N SER A 888 -19.46 61.45 -13.83
CA SER A 888 -20.27 60.66 -14.77
C SER A 888 -19.65 60.39 -16.16
N ARG A 889 -19.94 59.19 -16.70
CA ARG A 889 -20.13 58.81 -18.12
C ARG A 889 -19.00 59.07 -19.14
N GLY A 890 -18.73 58.06 -19.97
CA GLY A 890 -18.08 58.20 -21.28
C GLY A 890 -17.68 56.86 -21.89
N GLU A 891 -18.45 56.36 -22.87
CA GLU A 891 -18.00 55.34 -23.82
C GLU A 891 -17.17 55.99 -24.95
N PRO A 892 -16.57 55.18 -25.83
CA PRO A 892 -17.06 55.28 -27.21
C PRO A 892 -17.31 53.92 -27.88
N SER A 893 -18.31 53.90 -28.77
CA SER A 893 -18.46 52.93 -29.84
C SER A 893 -18.78 53.67 -31.15
N ASP A 894 -18.28 53.19 -32.28
CA ASP A 894 -18.52 53.78 -33.60
C ASP A 894 -18.72 52.67 -34.67
N PRO A 895 -19.93 52.52 -35.26
CA PRO A 895 -20.22 51.50 -36.26
C PRO A 895 -20.38 52.08 -37.67
N HIS A 896 -19.46 51.74 -38.58
CA HIS A 896 -19.54 52.14 -40.00
C HIS A 896 -19.73 50.95 -40.96
N ARG A 897 -20.99 50.67 -41.34
CA ARG A 897 -21.35 50.21 -42.70
C ARG A 897 -22.81 50.55 -43.05
N ASN A 898 -23.07 50.68 -44.35
CA ASN A 898 -24.24 51.38 -44.93
C ASN A 898 -25.46 50.47 -45.21
N PRO A 899 -26.65 51.05 -45.51
CA PRO A 899 -27.97 50.40 -45.33
C PRO A 899 -28.67 49.93 -46.64
N SER A 900 -29.97 49.60 -46.50
CA SER A 900 -30.99 49.24 -47.51
C SER A 900 -30.95 47.78 -48.02
N THR A 901 -32.06 47.09 -48.32
CA THR A 901 -33.53 47.38 -48.29
C THR A 901 -34.29 46.31 -47.45
N CYS A 902 -35.48 46.55 -46.89
CA CYS A 902 -36.82 46.26 -47.47
C CYS A 902 -36.88 45.05 -48.43
N GLU A 903 -37.86 44.14 -48.33
CA GLU A 903 -39.07 44.06 -47.47
C GLU A 903 -38.99 42.95 -46.40
#